data_AF-A0A3A8Q5I2-F1
#
_entry.id   AF-A0A3A8Q5I2-F1
#
_cell.length_a   1.000
_cell.length_b   1.000
_cell.length_c   1.000
_cell.angle_alpha   90.00
_cell.angle_beta   90.00
_cell.angle_gamma   90.00
#
_symmetry.space_group_name_H-M   'P 1'
#
loop_
_entity.id
_entity.type
_entity.pdbx_description
1 polymer ?
#
loop_
_entity_poly.entity_id
_entity_poly.type
_entity_poly.pdbx_seq_one_letter_code
_entity_poly.pdbx_strand_id
1 'polypeptide(L)'
;MLAGCTDFEQERREFCARSPAICDAPASDAGDGGDGADAGTPDAGPFLPPLFIEKPPSSSYVEAGGLLTFRASVQDPQGNALRFSWAASVGTLGSAQETGTASQLPWTAPACLDPGVTASFTVTATNDQDLSVTARFSAVGIPDCPTWSPTRSLTTGRKNHTATLLPSGKVLVTGGLGDNGSLATAEVYDPGTGTWALTGSLTTGRAGHTATLLPSGKVLVTGGLGGSGFLATAEVYDPGTGTWAPTASLATARESHTATLLPSGKVLVTGGFGASEYLATAEVYDPGTGTWAPTGSLTTGRSSHTATLLPSGKVLVAGSNGASGSLATAEVYDPGTGTWAATDSLTTGRGRHTAMLLPSGKVLVTGGASGSLSLATVEVYAPGTGTWSPTGSLATARESHTATLLPSGKVLVTGGLGDNGSLATAEVYDPETGTWATTASLATGRRYHTATLLPSGKVLVAGGDGASGSLATAEVYDPGTGTWAPTASLTTGRSSHTATLLASGQVLVAGGSGGNGYLASAWVYDPGTGTWATTGRLATNRTAHTATLLPSGKVLVTGGYGASGYLATAEVYDPGTGTWAPTASLATARALPTATLLPSGKVLVTGGYGDNGALATAEVYDPGTGAWAPIASLATVHDGHTATLLPSGKVLVTGGDGDYGALATAEVYDPETGTWTPTGGLTTGRSSHTATLLPSGKVLVAGSSTVSGALATAEVYDPETGTWATTASLATARGYHTATLLPSGKVLVTGGSVGASGSLATAEVYDPGTGTWAPTASLATGRSGHTATLLPSGKVLVTGGNGGNGRLATTELYTP
;
A
#
# COMPACT_ATOMS: atom_id res chain seq x y z
N MET A 1 3.53 -55.58 57.35
CA MET A 1 2.38 -54.69 57.62
C MET A 1 1.88 -54.28 56.24
N LEU A 2 0.73 -54.74 55.74
CA LEU A 2 -0.65 -54.50 56.22
C LEU A 2 -0.95 -53.00 56.37
N ALA A 3 -2.06 -52.42 55.91
CA ALA A 3 -3.09 -52.78 54.90
C ALA A 3 -4.03 -51.55 54.77
N GLY A 4 -4.84 -51.43 53.70
CA GLY A 4 -6.00 -50.50 53.71
C GLY A 4 -6.39 -49.91 52.35
N CYS A 5 -7.60 -50.26 51.89
CA CYS A 5 -8.32 -49.64 50.77
C CYS A 5 -9.65 -49.04 51.26
N THR A 6 -10.39 -48.43 50.32
CA THR A 6 -11.81 -47.97 50.39
C THR A 6 -12.07 -46.64 51.13
N ASP A 7 -13.14 -45.87 50.86
CA ASP A 7 -14.31 -46.14 50.01
C ASP A 7 -14.89 -44.85 49.36
N PHE A 8 -15.54 -44.99 48.20
CA PHE A 8 -16.16 -43.90 47.41
C PHE A 8 -17.61 -43.57 47.87
N GLU A 9 -18.18 -44.40 48.75
CA GLU A 9 -19.55 -44.28 49.28
C GLU A 9 -19.79 -43.06 50.21
N GLN A 10 -18.76 -42.30 50.59
CA GLN A 10 -18.92 -41.16 51.51
C GLN A 10 -19.37 -39.87 50.80
N GLU A 11 -18.83 -39.54 49.61
CA GLU A 11 -19.24 -38.34 48.85
C GLU A 11 -20.68 -38.44 48.35
N ARG A 12 -21.14 -39.65 48.03
CA ARG A 12 -22.51 -39.94 47.61
C ARG A 12 -23.55 -39.60 48.68
N ARG A 13 -23.18 -39.60 49.97
CA ARG A 13 -24.07 -39.23 51.08
C ARG A 13 -24.24 -37.72 51.24
N GLU A 14 -23.27 -36.90 50.84
CA GLU A 14 -23.40 -35.45 50.87
C GLU A 14 -24.28 -34.92 49.72
N PHE A 15 -24.33 -35.62 48.59
CA PHE A 15 -25.17 -35.23 47.45
C PHE A 15 -26.67 -35.29 47.77
N CYS A 16 -27.13 -36.36 48.43
CA CYS A 16 -28.53 -36.52 48.84
C CYS A 16 -28.98 -35.49 49.89
N ALA A 17 -28.06 -34.86 50.64
CA ALA A 17 -28.40 -33.82 51.61
C ALA A 17 -28.77 -32.46 50.99
N ARG A 18 -28.55 -32.26 49.68
CA ARG A 18 -28.76 -30.97 49.00
C ARG A 18 -29.99 -30.90 48.07
N SER A 19 -30.63 -32.04 47.77
CA SER A 19 -31.79 -32.10 46.86
C SER A 19 -32.81 -33.17 47.27
N PRO A 20 -33.75 -32.87 48.21
CA PRO A 20 -34.65 -33.87 48.78
C PRO A 20 -35.71 -34.46 47.83
N ALA A 21 -35.94 -33.88 46.65
CA ALA A 21 -37.10 -34.18 45.79
C ALA A 21 -36.95 -35.41 44.86
N ILE A 22 -35.89 -36.22 45.02
CA ILE A 22 -35.52 -37.30 44.07
C ILE A 22 -35.55 -38.70 44.73
N CYS A 23 -35.98 -38.82 46.00
CA CYS A 23 -35.87 -40.07 46.77
C CYS A 23 -37.15 -40.56 47.49
N ASP A 24 -38.34 -40.07 47.10
CA ASP A 24 -39.62 -40.52 47.68
C ASP A 24 -40.40 -41.45 46.73
N ALA A 25 -40.47 -42.75 47.05
CA ALA A 25 -41.69 -43.58 47.07
C ALA A 25 -41.37 -45.05 47.47
N PRO A 26 -42.24 -45.76 48.22
CA PRO A 26 -41.83 -46.93 49.02
C PRO A 26 -42.13 -48.30 48.39
N ALA A 27 -41.54 -49.35 48.99
CA ALA A 27 -41.80 -50.76 48.69
C ALA A 27 -42.49 -51.49 49.86
N SER A 28 -43.42 -52.39 49.54
CA SER A 28 -44.14 -53.34 50.41
C SER A 28 -45.00 -54.24 49.52
N ASP A 29 -45.26 -55.53 49.74
CA ASP A 29 -44.77 -56.54 50.71
C ASP A 29 -44.96 -57.94 50.07
N ALA A 30 -44.52 -59.02 50.73
CA ALA A 30 -44.58 -60.39 50.20
C ALA A 30 -46.00 -61.01 50.16
N GLY A 31 -46.25 -61.93 49.22
CA GLY A 31 -47.50 -62.70 49.11
C GLY A 31 -47.35 -63.93 48.21
N ASP A 32 -47.97 -65.04 48.61
CA ASP A 32 -47.79 -66.42 48.10
C ASP A 32 -48.76 -66.82 46.97
N GLY A 33 -48.41 -67.87 46.21
CA GLY A 33 -49.38 -68.79 45.62
C GLY A 33 -49.57 -68.83 44.08
N GLY A 34 -49.26 -70.00 43.49
CA GLY A 34 -50.17 -70.67 42.55
C GLY A 34 -49.92 -70.58 41.03
N ASP A 35 -49.52 -71.73 40.46
CA ASP A 35 -49.79 -72.28 39.12
C ASP A 35 -50.24 -71.37 37.95
N GLY A 36 -49.48 -71.42 36.86
CA GLY A 36 -49.92 -70.94 35.54
C GLY A 36 -48.82 -71.02 34.49
N ALA A 37 -48.78 -72.11 33.71
CA ALA A 37 -47.87 -72.22 32.58
C ALA A 37 -48.38 -71.40 31.39
N ASP A 38 -47.62 -70.39 30.97
CA ASP A 38 -47.74 -69.82 29.63
C ASP A 38 -46.35 -69.62 29.01
N ALA A 39 -46.21 -69.97 27.74
CA ALA A 39 -44.93 -70.04 27.04
C ALA A 39 -44.60 -68.70 26.38
N GLY A 40 -44.29 -67.70 27.21
CA GLY A 40 -43.79 -66.41 26.75
C GLY A 40 -42.45 -66.54 26.00
N THR A 41 -42.38 -65.93 24.82
CA THR A 41 -41.13 -65.73 24.06
C THR A 41 -40.09 -65.01 24.93
N PRO A 42 -38.78 -65.26 24.74
CA PRO A 42 -37.76 -64.54 25.48
C PRO A 42 -37.85 -63.05 25.16
N ASP A 43 -38.15 -62.25 26.19
CA ASP A 43 -38.21 -60.80 26.08
C ASP A 43 -36.80 -60.30 25.74
N ALA A 44 -36.63 -59.77 24.52
CA ALA A 44 -35.36 -59.23 24.10
C ALA A 44 -35.09 -57.98 24.95
N GLY A 45 -34.05 -58.03 25.78
CA GLY A 45 -33.68 -56.92 26.66
C GLY A 45 -33.55 -55.60 25.87
N PRO A 46 -33.81 -54.44 26.52
CA PRO A 46 -34.03 -53.18 25.84
C PRO A 46 -32.93 -52.87 24.82
N PHE A 47 -33.34 -52.53 23.59
CA PHE A 47 -32.43 -52.15 22.52
C PHE A 47 -31.48 -51.05 23.00
N LEU A 48 -30.18 -51.23 22.80
CA LEU A 48 -29.16 -50.29 23.25
C LEU A 48 -28.68 -49.43 22.08
N PRO A 49 -28.31 -48.16 22.31
CA PRO A 49 -27.67 -47.35 21.30
C PRO A 49 -26.24 -47.86 21.02
N PRO A 50 -25.74 -47.65 19.78
CA PRO A 50 -24.36 -48.00 19.45
C PRO A 50 -23.33 -47.18 20.23
N LEU A 51 -22.14 -47.75 20.43
CA LEU A 51 -21.06 -47.19 21.23
C LEU A 51 -19.81 -46.93 20.39
N PHE A 52 -19.20 -45.75 20.52
CA PHE A 52 -17.93 -45.45 19.88
C PHE A 52 -16.78 -46.24 20.54
N ILE A 53 -16.07 -47.04 19.73
CA ILE A 53 -14.76 -47.62 20.06
C ILE A 53 -13.66 -46.59 19.80
N GLU A 54 -13.75 -45.87 18.68
CA GLU A 54 -12.78 -44.86 18.22
C GLU A 54 -13.56 -43.63 17.78
N LYS A 55 -13.23 -42.47 18.35
CA LYS A 55 -13.79 -41.17 17.94
C LYS A 55 -12.73 -40.38 17.16
N PRO A 56 -13.13 -39.52 16.22
CA PRO A 56 -12.27 -38.45 15.76
C PRO A 56 -11.73 -37.64 16.96
N PRO A 57 -10.50 -37.10 16.88
CA PRO A 57 -9.99 -36.16 17.88
C PRO A 57 -10.98 -35.03 18.12
N SER A 58 -11.11 -34.53 19.35
CA SER A 58 -12.00 -33.40 19.66
C SER A 58 -11.67 -32.14 18.87
N SER A 59 -10.41 -31.98 18.47
CA SER A 59 -9.95 -31.00 17.48
C SER A 59 -8.76 -31.55 16.68
N SER A 60 -8.71 -31.26 15.38
CA SER A 60 -7.59 -31.61 14.48
C SER A 60 -6.98 -30.36 13.85
N TYR A 61 -5.65 -30.30 13.76
CA TYR A 61 -4.96 -29.20 13.06
C TYR A 61 -4.89 -29.45 11.55
N VAL A 62 -5.14 -28.42 10.74
CA VAL A 62 -4.98 -28.42 9.29
C VAL A 62 -4.68 -27.00 8.79
N GLU A 63 -3.82 -26.87 7.80
CA GLU A 63 -3.56 -25.59 7.13
C GLU A 63 -4.63 -25.26 6.09
N ALA A 64 -4.68 -23.99 5.66
CA ALA A 64 -5.60 -23.52 4.61
C ALA A 64 -5.46 -24.37 3.33
N GLY A 65 -6.57 -24.91 2.81
CA GLY A 65 -6.55 -25.82 1.65
C GLY A 65 -6.06 -27.26 1.95
N GLY A 66 -5.65 -27.56 3.18
CA GLY A 66 -5.15 -28.88 3.57
C GLY A 66 -6.23 -29.95 3.63
N LEU A 67 -5.83 -31.21 3.44
CA LEU A 67 -6.71 -32.38 3.50
C LEU A 67 -6.54 -33.11 4.84
N LEU A 68 -7.64 -33.36 5.55
CA LEU A 68 -7.72 -34.32 6.65
C LEU A 68 -8.49 -35.57 6.20
N THR A 69 -8.24 -36.70 6.86
CA THR A 69 -9.16 -37.86 6.86
C THR A 69 -9.56 -38.15 8.29
N PHE A 70 -10.84 -37.96 8.61
CA PHE A 70 -11.41 -38.32 9.91
C PHE A 70 -11.78 -39.80 9.93
N ARG A 71 -11.74 -40.43 11.12
CA ARG A 71 -12.14 -41.82 11.31
C ARG A 71 -13.02 -41.97 12.55
N ALA A 72 -14.06 -42.78 12.44
CA ALA A 72 -14.91 -43.21 13.54
C ALA A 72 -15.10 -44.73 13.48
N SER A 73 -14.92 -45.41 14.62
CA SER A 73 -15.20 -46.85 14.76
C SER A 73 -16.23 -47.04 15.88
N VAL A 74 -17.28 -47.80 15.59
CA VAL A 74 -18.50 -47.92 16.41
C VAL A 74 -18.94 -49.38 16.46
N GLN A 75 -19.41 -49.81 17.63
CA GLN A 75 -19.96 -51.15 17.86
C GLN A 75 -21.39 -51.04 18.41
N ASP A 76 -22.29 -51.80 17.82
CA ASP A 76 -23.62 -52.05 18.37
C ASP A 76 -23.55 -53.21 19.39
N PRO A 77 -24.09 -53.07 20.62
CA PRO A 77 -24.03 -54.13 21.63
C PRO A 77 -24.78 -55.42 21.27
N GLN A 78 -25.76 -55.34 20.36
CA GLN A 78 -26.55 -56.46 19.86
C GLN A 78 -26.06 -56.99 18.50
N GLY A 79 -25.05 -56.33 17.89
CA GLY A 79 -24.50 -56.71 16.58
C GLY A 79 -25.32 -56.23 15.38
N ASN A 80 -26.23 -55.28 15.59
CA ASN A 80 -27.07 -54.70 14.54
C ASN A 80 -26.24 -53.96 13.47
N ALA A 81 -26.81 -53.81 12.27
CA ALA A 81 -26.14 -53.12 11.16
C ALA A 81 -26.06 -51.60 11.42
N LEU A 82 -24.90 -51.00 11.13
CA LEU A 82 -24.64 -49.57 11.34
C LEU A 82 -24.65 -48.77 10.03
N ARG A 83 -25.23 -47.57 10.08
CA ARG A 83 -25.12 -46.53 9.05
C ARG A 83 -24.46 -45.29 9.65
N PHE A 84 -23.56 -44.64 8.91
CA PHE A 84 -22.91 -43.41 9.34
C PHE A 84 -23.42 -42.21 8.54
N SER A 85 -23.28 -41.02 9.12
CA SER A 85 -23.52 -39.74 8.46
C SER A 85 -22.54 -38.69 8.99
N TRP A 86 -22.03 -37.87 8.08
CA TRP A 86 -21.08 -36.81 8.40
C TRP A 86 -21.63 -35.47 7.93
N ALA A 87 -21.40 -34.42 8.72
CA ALA A 87 -21.62 -33.04 8.33
C ALA A 87 -20.42 -32.18 8.77
N ALA A 88 -20.17 -31.11 8.02
CA ALA A 88 -19.20 -30.07 8.32
C ALA A 88 -19.85 -28.70 8.15
N SER A 89 -19.50 -27.72 8.98
CA SER A 89 -19.97 -26.33 8.82
C SER A 89 -19.36 -25.61 7.61
N VAL A 90 -18.19 -26.07 7.14
CA VAL A 90 -17.34 -25.41 6.12
C VAL A 90 -16.44 -26.41 5.41
N GLY A 91 -15.78 -25.97 4.33
CA GLY A 91 -14.88 -26.80 3.52
C GLY A 91 -15.62 -27.82 2.67
N THR A 92 -14.88 -28.74 2.05
CA THR A 92 -15.43 -29.71 1.10
C THR A 92 -15.25 -31.12 1.63
N LEU A 93 -16.36 -31.78 1.98
CA LEU A 93 -16.36 -33.21 2.29
C LEU A 93 -16.13 -34.00 1.00
N GLY A 94 -15.18 -34.93 1.01
CA GLY A 94 -15.02 -35.94 -0.02
C GLY A 94 -15.93 -37.15 0.23
N SER A 95 -15.74 -38.21 -0.57
CA SER A 95 -16.52 -39.44 -0.43
C SER A 95 -16.12 -40.24 0.81
N ALA A 96 -17.08 -40.57 1.66
CA ALA A 96 -16.87 -41.45 2.81
C ALA A 96 -16.53 -42.89 2.35
N GLN A 97 -15.66 -43.57 3.09
CA GLN A 97 -15.38 -44.99 2.94
C GLN A 97 -15.81 -45.73 4.20
N GLU A 98 -16.81 -46.59 4.06
CA GLU A 98 -17.57 -47.13 5.19
C GLU A 98 -17.60 -48.66 5.18
N THR A 99 -17.66 -49.22 6.39
CA THR A 99 -17.61 -50.65 6.68
C THR A 99 -18.55 -50.94 7.85
N GLY A 100 -18.88 -52.22 8.08
CA GLY A 100 -19.89 -52.62 9.06
C GLY A 100 -19.71 -52.09 10.50
N THR A 101 -18.50 -51.67 10.88
CA THR A 101 -18.20 -51.09 12.21
C THR A 101 -17.35 -49.82 12.18
N ALA A 102 -17.01 -49.26 11.00
CA ALA A 102 -16.19 -48.05 10.93
C ALA A 102 -16.38 -47.25 9.64
N SER A 103 -16.22 -45.93 9.74
CA SER A 103 -16.27 -44.98 8.62
C SER A 103 -15.06 -44.04 8.63
N GLN A 104 -14.55 -43.72 7.43
CA GLN A 104 -13.51 -42.73 7.18
C GLN A 104 -14.01 -41.66 6.21
N LEU A 105 -13.72 -40.39 6.48
CA LEU A 105 -14.13 -39.27 5.64
C LEU A 105 -12.96 -38.32 5.33
N PRO A 106 -12.53 -38.18 4.07
CA PRO A 106 -11.64 -37.11 3.66
C PRO A 106 -12.39 -35.76 3.63
N TRP A 107 -11.73 -34.69 4.09
CA TRP A 107 -12.26 -33.33 4.07
C TRP A 107 -11.16 -32.33 3.74
N THR A 108 -11.44 -31.47 2.76
CA THR A 108 -10.55 -30.38 2.34
C THR A 108 -10.95 -29.09 3.05
N ALA A 109 -10.00 -28.51 3.78
CA ALA A 109 -10.15 -27.21 4.40
C ALA A 109 -10.34 -26.09 3.35
N PRO A 110 -11.18 -25.07 3.61
CA PRO A 110 -11.23 -23.89 2.77
C PRO A 110 -9.95 -23.04 2.91
N ALA A 111 -9.78 -22.05 2.04
CA ALA A 111 -8.65 -21.12 2.10
C ALA A 111 -8.77 -20.07 3.24
N CYS A 112 -10.00 -19.70 3.62
CA CYS A 112 -10.32 -18.92 4.83
C CYS A 112 -11.74 -19.27 5.37
N LEU A 113 -12.13 -18.70 6.51
CA LEU A 113 -13.42 -18.85 7.20
C LEU A 113 -13.97 -17.47 7.61
N ASP A 114 -15.25 -17.13 7.42
CA ASP A 114 -15.80 -15.89 8.02
C ASP A 114 -15.44 -15.80 9.53
N PRO A 115 -14.87 -14.70 10.04
CA PRO A 115 -14.29 -14.65 11.39
C PRO A 115 -15.36 -14.97 12.44
N GLY A 116 -15.00 -15.88 13.34
CA GLY A 116 -15.94 -16.49 14.30
C GLY A 116 -16.60 -17.77 13.83
N VAL A 117 -16.48 -18.15 12.55
CA VAL A 117 -16.88 -19.49 12.06
C VAL A 117 -15.79 -20.50 12.43
N THR A 118 -16.15 -21.47 13.26
CA THR A 118 -15.31 -22.64 13.52
C THR A 118 -15.62 -23.74 12.50
N ALA A 119 -14.58 -24.37 11.95
CA ALA A 119 -14.75 -25.62 11.22
C ALA A 119 -15.18 -26.71 12.20
N SER A 120 -16.47 -27.04 12.19
CA SER A 120 -17.12 -27.93 13.14
C SER A 120 -17.75 -29.09 12.39
N PHE A 121 -17.69 -30.27 13.01
CA PHE A 121 -18.07 -31.52 12.38
C PHE A 121 -18.94 -32.34 13.30
N THR A 122 -19.82 -33.12 12.71
CA THR A 122 -20.61 -34.13 13.41
C THR A 122 -20.52 -35.45 12.65
N VAL A 123 -20.16 -36.52 13.36
CA VAL A 123 -20.37 -37.89 12.88
C VAL A 123 -21.44 -38.55 13.73
N THR A 124 -22.46 -39.10 13.07
CA THR A 124 -23.55 -39.84 13.73
C THR A 124 -23.60 -41.24 13.15
N ALA A 125 -23.53 -42.24 14.03
CA ALA A 125 -23.76 -43.64 13.70
C ALA A 125 -25.12 -44.08 14.26
N THR A 126 -25.90 -44.79 13.46
CA THR A 126 -27.25 -45.26 13.82
C THR A 126 -27.39 -46.74 13.50
N ASN A 127 -28.06 -47.51 14.36
CA ASN A 127 -28.35 -48.92 14.12
C ASN A 127 -29.68 -49.14 13.35
N ASP A 128 -30.05 -50.38 13.08
CA ASP A 128 -31.30 -50.74 12.40
C ASP A 128 -32.57 -50.55 13.27
N GLN A 129 -32.42 -50.26 14.57
CA GLN A 129 -33.49 -49.86 15.50
C GLN A 129 -33.61 -48.33 15.63
N ASP A 130 -32.97 -47.57 14.74
CA ASP A 130 -32.90 -46.10 14.71
C ASP A 130 -32.25 -45.43 15.95
N LEU A 131 -31.63 -46.21 16.85
CA LEU A 131 -30.87 -45.69 17.97
C LEU A 131 -29.51 -45.17 17.50
N SER A 132 -29.18 -43.94 17.90
CA SER A 132 -28.06 -43.17 17.34
C SER A 132 -27.06 -42.72 18.40
N VAL A 133 -25.78 -42.62 18.00
CA VAL A 133 -24.72 -41.99 18.78
C VAL A 133 -23.98 -40.96 17.93
N THR A 134 -23.78 -39.75 18.45
CA THR A 134 -23.14 -38.63 17.75
C THR A 134 -21.87 -38.19 18.46
N ALA A 135 -20.79 -37.98 17.71
CA ALA A 135 -19.61 -37.26 18.16
C ALA A 135 -19.52 -35.90 17.44
N ARG A 136 -19.15 -34.86 18.18
CA ARG A 136 -18.86 -33.52 17.66
C ARG A 136 -17.39 -33.19 17.88
N PHE A 137 -16.77 -32.58 16.88
CA PHE A 137 -15.35 -32.21 16.90
C PHE A 137 -15.11 -31.01 15.97
N SER A 138 -13.89 -30.46 15.99
CA SER A 138 -13.52 -29.29 15.16
C SER A 138 -12.22 -29.50 14.37
N ALA A 139 -11.96 -28.59 13.44
CA ALA A 139 -10.65 -28.38 12.85
C ALA A 139 -10.17 -26.94 13.10
N VAL A 140 -8.86 -26.77 13.22
CA VAL A 140 -8.19 -25.50 13.55
C VAL A 140 -6.94 -25.30 12.68
N GLY A 141 -6.50 -24.05 12.46
CA GLY A 141 -5.31 -23.72 11.67
C GLY A 141 -5.57 -22.93 10.36
N ILE A 142 -6.82 -22.63 10.06
CA ILE A 142 -7.27 -21.91 8.86
C ILE A 142 -7.52 -20.42 9.21
N PRO A 143 -7.13 -19.44 8.37
CA PRO A 143 -7.33 -18.00 8.63
C PRO A 143 -8.74 -17.51 8.23
N ASP A 144 -9.01 -16.23 8.44
CA ASP A 144 -10.36 -15.65 8.39
C ASP A 144 -10.72 -14.88 7.08
N CYS A 145 -12.01 -14.71 6.76
CA CYS A 145 -12.58 -13.89 5.67
C CYS A 145 -13.47 -12.71 6.22
N PRO A 146 -13.04 -11.44 6.17
CA PRO A 146 -13.22 -10.05 7.65
C PRO A 146 -14.57 -9.57 8.24
N THR A 147 -14.55 -8.33 8.71
CA THR A 147 -15.72 -7.57 9.18
C THR A 147 -15.65 -6.14 8.62
N TRP A 148 -16.74 -5.37 8.73
CA TRP A 148 -16.80 -3.91 8.51
C TRP A 148 -17.55 -3.31 9.74
N SER A 149 -17.08 -2.21 10.35
CA SER A 149 -17.69 -1.57 11.55
C SER A 149 -17.30 -0.07 11.82
N PRO A 150 -17.85 0.63 12.83
CA PRO A 150 -17.76 2.10 12.99
C PRO A 150 -16.43 2.79 13.36
N THR A 151 -16.31 4.06 12.92
CA THR A 151 -15.34 5.10 13.35
C THR A 151 -16.08 6.45 13.46
N ARG A 152 -15.42 7.55 13.91
CA ARG A 152 -16.03 8.91 13.98
C ARG A 152 -14.94 9.97 13.71
N SER A 153 -14.90 10.54 12.50
CA SER A 153 -13.62 10.59 11.77
C SER A 153 -13.28 11.91 11.03
N LEU A 154 -12.34 11.84 10.07
CA LEU A 154 -11.43 12.89 9.54
C LEU A 154 -12.05 14.14 8.87
N THR A 155 -11.21 15.03 8.31
CA THR A 155 -11.59 16.43 7.97
C THR A 155 -11.60 16.79 6.48
N THR A 156 -12.43 17.77 6.11
CA THR A 156 -12.61 18.39 4.78
C THR A 156 -11.32 18.53 3.99
N GLY A 157 -11.30 17.97 2.78
CA GLY A 157 -10.52 18.49 1.64
C GLY A 157 -8.98 18.49 1.77
N ARG A 158 -8.28 17.75 0.91
CA ARG A 158 -6.80 17.68 0.86
C ARG A 158 -6.36 17.38 -0.61
N LYS A 159 -5.14 17.70 -1.11
CA LYS A 159 -4.64 17.17 -2.43
C LYS A 159 -3.11 17.07 -2.58
N ASN A 160 -2.63 15.84 -2.85
CA ASN A 160 -1.31 15.37 -3.34
C ASN A 160 -0.04 16.00 -2.72
N HIS A 161 0.68 15.23 -1.87
CA HIS A 161 1.97 15.58 -1.25
C HIS A 161 2.68 14.29 -0.74
N THR A 162 3.91 14.37 -0.21
CA THR A 162 4.60 13.21 0.43
C THR A 162 5.28 13.55 1.76
N ALA A 163 5.84 12.54 2.42
CA ALA A 163 6.23 12.54 3.82
C ALA A 163 7.41 11.58 4.07
N THR A 164 7.94 11.49 5.29
CA THR A 164 9.12 10.65 5.62
C THR A 164 9.08 10.14 7.09
N LEU A 165 10.03 9.29 7.48
CA LEU A 165 10.20 8.78 8.85
C LEU A 165 11.02 9.71 9.78
N LEU A 166 10.50 10.01 10.97
CA LEU A 166 11.08 10.88 12.01
C LEU A 166 11.14 10.13 13.36
N PRO A 167 12.32 10.02 14.02
CA PRO A 167 12.41 9.54 15.40
C PRO A 167 12.07 10.57 16.48
N SER A 168 12.05 11.87 16.15
CA SER A 168 12.13 12.98 17.11
C SER A 168 11.25 14.19 16.71
N GLY A 169 10.83 14.98 17.70
CA GLY A 169 9.99 16.18 17.52
C GLY A 169 8.48 15.91 17.69
N LYS A 170 7.68 16.71 16.97
CA LYS A 170 6.29 16.44 16.56
C LYS A 170 6.26 16.51 15.02
N VAL A 171 5.08 16.55 14.40
CA VAL A 171 4.95 16.59 12.92
C VAL A 171 4.17 17.82 12.46
N LEU A 172 4.39 18.22 11.20
CA LEU A 172 3.56 19.16 10.45
C LEU A 172 3.38 18.71 8.99
N VAL A 173 2.15 18.87 8.49
CA VAL A 173 1.60 18.52 7.16
C VAL A 173 0.48 19.55 6.95
N THR A 174 0.42 20.29 5.83
CA THR A 174 -0.19 21.66 5.83
C THR A 174 -1.47 21.85 5.00
N GLY A 175 -1.40 21.94 3.66
CA GLY A 175 -2.49 22.37 2.77
C GLY A 175 -2.83 21.46 1.58
N GLY A 176 -3.40 22.00 0.49
CA GLY A 176 -3.75 21.25 -0.73
C GLY A 176 -4.59 22.04 -1.75
N LEU A 177 -4.37 21.76 -3.05
CA LEU A 177 -5.04 22.38 -4.20
C LEU A 177 -6.41 21.73 -4.47
N GLY A 178 -7.52 22.47 -4.43
CA GLY A 178 -8.88 21.88 -4.49
C GLY A 178 -9.76 22.25 -5.67
N ASP A 179 -10.13 23.53 -5.77
CA ASP A 179 -11.17 24.01 -6.69
C ASP A 179 -11.07 25.54 -6.80
N ASN A 180 -11.41 26.25 -5.74
CA ASN A 180 -11.01 27.63 -5.46
C ASN A 180 -9.58 27.67 -4.87
N GLY A 181 -9.09 28.87 -4.51
CA GLY A 181 -7.83 29.05 -3.78
C GLY A 181 -7.79 28.29 -2.43
N SER A 182 -6.59 27.88 -2.03
CA SER A 182 -6.35 26.73 -1.13
C SER A 182 -6.60 26.97 0.37
N LEU A 183 -6.18 26.07 1.27
CA LEU A 183 -6.21 26.21 2.76
C LEU A 183 -5.03 25.49 3.42
N ALA A 184 -4.60 25.95 4.61
CA ALA A 184 -3.62 25.27 5.47
C ALA A 184 -4.27 24.87 6.79
N THR A 185 -4.45 23.58 6.99
CA THR A 185 -5.30 23.00 8.05
C THR A 185 -4.69 21.69 8.55
N ALA A 186 -3.52 21.82 9.19
CA ALA A 186 -2.80 20.77 9.89
C ALA A 186 -3.62 20.10 11.02
N GLU A 187 -3.66 18.77 11.02
CA GLU A 187 -4.34 17.94 12.02
C GLU A 187 -3.27 17.41 13.01
N VAL A 188 -2.86 18.25 13.96
CA VAL A 188 -1.57 18.19 14.72
C VAL A 188 -1.53 17.14 15.86
N TYR A 189 -1.95 15.91 15.56
CA TYR A 189 -2.00 14.68 16.37
C TYR A 189 -1.19 14.63 17.69
N ASP A 190 -1.87 14.25 18.78
CA ASP A 190 -1.36 13.82 20.09
C ASP A 190 -1.92 12.43 20.53
N PRO A 191 -1.43 11.81 21.64
CA PRO A 191 -1.70 10.36 22.07
C PRO A 191 -3.68 9.28 24.10
N GLY A 192 -4.99 9.66 24.39
CA GLY A 192 -5.95 9.11 25.37
C GLY A 192 -7.35 8.83 24.82
N THR A 193 -7.95 9.75 24.06
CA THR A 193 -9.34 9.62 23.58
C THR A 193 -9.53 9.89 22.08
N GLY A 194 -9.02 11.01 21.57
CA GLY A 194 -9.08 11.46 20.17
C GLY A 194 -9.63 12.88 19.95
N THR A 195 -9.87 13.70 20.98
CA THR A 195 -10.82 14.85 20.88
C THR A 195 -10.28 16.15 20.25
N TRP A 196 -9.89 16.06 18.98
CA TRP A 196 -9.93 17.11 17.94
C TRP A 196 -9.69 18.59 18.41
N ALA A 197 -8.57 18.82 19.13
CA ALA A 197 -8.12 20.13 19.65
C ALA A 197 -7.31 20.96 18.61
N LEU A 198 -6.54 22.00 18.98
CA LEU A 198 -5.43 22.52 18.15
C LEU A 198 -4.39 23.36 18.93
N THR A 199 -3.27 23.62 18.25
CA THR A 199 -2.18 24.56 18.58
C THR A 199 -2.37 25.87 17.78
N GLY A 200 -1.29 26.54 17.34
CA GLY A 200 -1.31 27.79 16.58
C GLY A 200 -1.91 27.71 15.17
N SER A 201 -1.87 28.84 14.44
CA SER A 201 -2.38 28.95 13.06
C SER A 201 -1.32 29.43 12.06
N LEU A 202 -1.26 28.80 10.88
CA LEU A 202 -0.32 29.08 9.78
C LEU A 202 -0.60 30.44 9.13
N THR A 203 0.46 31.17 8.78
CA THR A 203 0.36 32.59 8.44
C THR A 203 -0.09 32.83 7.00
N THR A 204 0.55 32.16 6.03
CA THR A 204 0.40 32.44 4.58
C THR A 204 0.00 31.23 3.75
N GLY A 205 -0.24 31.46 2.45
CA GLY A 205 -0.67 30.47 1.47
C GLY A 205 0.38 30.15 0.41
N ARG A 206 1.53 29.57 0.81
CA ARG A 206 2.59 29.10 -0.09
C ARG A 206 3.28 27.83 0.43
N ALA A 207 3.54 26.89 -0.48
CA ALA A 207 3.26 25.48 -0.20
C ALA A 207 4.26 24.48 -0.82
N GLY A 208 3.86 23.57 -1.71
CA GLY A 208 4.73 22.73 -2.54
C GLY A 208 5.93 22.10 -1.82
N HIS A 209 7.13 22.60 -2.17
CA HIS A 209 8.49 22.32 -1.64
C HIS A 209 8.96 20.87 -1.49
N THR A 210 10.28 20.69 -1.54
CA THR A 210 10.95 19.46 -1.13
C THR A 210 11.61 19.63 0.23
N ALA A 211 11.56 18.58 1.04
CA ALA A 211 12.38 18.37 2.22
C ALA A 211 12.88 16.92 2.20
N THR A 212 14.19 16.72 2.32
CA THR A 212 14.89 15.42 2.24
C THR A 212 15.59 15.17 3.57
N LEU A 213 15.64 13.89 4.00
CA LEU A 213 16.08 13.53 5.35
C LEU A 213 17.60 13.36 5.37
N LEU A 214 18.28 14.13 6.20
CA LEU A 214 19.74 14.22 6.29
C LEU A 214 20.18 13.92 7.74
N PRO A 215 21.32 13.25 8.00
CA PRO A 215 21.81 13.03 9.36
C PRO A 215 22.43 14.25 10.07
N SER A 216 22.25 15.47 9.56
CA SER A 216 23.16 16.60 9.82
C SER A 216 22.48 17.92 10.22
N GLY A 217 22.41 18.92 9.32
CA GLY A 217 22.22 20.34 9.63
C GLY A 217 20.80 20.86 9.92
N LYS A 218 20.31 21.80 9.08
CA LYS A 218 19.08 22.59 9.34
C LYS A 218 17.80 21.88 8.90
N VAL A 219 17.37 22.06 7.65
CA VAL A 219 16.44 21.21 6.86
C VAL A 219 16.67 21.56 5.38
N LEU A 220 16.07 20.81 4.45
CA LEU A 220 15.91 21.24 3.06
C LEU A 220 14.58 22.00 2.88
N VAL A 221 14.58 23.03 2.03
CA VAL A 221 13.39 23.72 1.51
C VAL A 221 13.61 24.11 0.04
N THR A 222 12.55 24.08 -0.75
CA THR A 222 12.53 24.59 -2.13
C THR A 222 11.45 25.67 -2.31
N GLY A 223 11.83 26.81 -2.89
CA GLY A 223 11.09 28.07 -2.70
C GLY A 223 9.73 28.26 -3.39
N GLY A 224 9.44 27.55 -4.47
CA GLY A 224 8.11 27.54 -5.09
C GLY A 224 7.49 28.90 -5.48
N LEU A 225 6.25 29.13 -5.03
CA LEU A 225 5.19 29.84 -5.78
C LEU A 225 4.20 30.55 -4.81
N GLY A 226 2.88 30.41 -4.97
CA GLY A 226 1.85 30.93 -4.07
C GLY A 226 0.55 31.31 -4.78
N GLY A 227 0.12 32.58 -4.79
CA GLY A 227 -1.17 32.95 -5.39
C GLY A 227 -1.49 34.43 -5.66
N SER A 228 -0.50 35.27 -6.02
CA SER A 228 -0.64 36.70 -6.35
C SER A 228 0.52 37.20 -7.27
N GLY A 229 1.08 38.40 -7.01
CA GLY A 229 2.21 38.99 -7.75
C GLY A 229 3.60 38.38 -7.45
N PHE A 230 4.64 38.87 -8.15
CA PHE A 230 5.95 38.19 -8.25
C PHE A 230 6.76 38.05 -6.93
N LEU A 231 7.71 37.12 -6.93
CA LEU A 231 8.37 36.49 -5.77
C LEU A 231 9.77 35.94 -6.15
N ALA A 232 10.67 35.43 -5.30
CA ALA A 232 10.69 35.09 -3.86
C ALA A 232 9.86 33.83 -3.45
N THR A 233 9.46 33.53 -2.21
CA THR A 233 10.24 33.44 -0.96
C THR A 233 10.58 31.94 -0.66
N ALA A 234 11.17 31.60 0.49
CA ALA A 234 11.39 30.22 0.94
C ALA A 234 11.78 30.22 2.43
N GLU A 235 11.39 29.25 3.26
CA GLU A 235 11.63 29.31 4.71
C GLU A 235 11.77 27.91 5.31
N VAL A 236 12.74 27.72 6.20
CA VAL A 236 13.26 26.40 6.61
C VAL A 236 13.11 26.19 8.11
N TYR A 237 12.84 24.98 8.59
CA TYR A 237 12.55 24.70 10.02
C TYR A 237 13.80 24.64 10.92
N ASP A 238 14.69 25.63 10.75
CA ASP A 238 16.03 25.86 11.30
C ASP A 238 16.49 25.03 12.53
N PRO A 239 16.00 25.25 13.78
CA PRO A 239 14.71 25.87 14.12
C PRO A 239 14.80 27.22 14.86
N GLY A 240 13.66 27.92 14.94
CA GLY A 240 13.41 28.97 15.93
C GLY A 240 14.24 30.27 15.89
N THR A 241 14.90 30.60 14.79
CA THR A 241 16.01 31.59 14.73
C THR A 241 15.66 33.09 14.85
N GLY A 242 14.42 33.44 15.21
CA GLY A 242 14.06 34.70 15.90
C GLY A 242 13.96 36.00 15.07
N THR A 243 14.71 36.14 13.97
CA THR A 243 14.70 37.34 13.11
C THR A 243 14.81 36.94 11.64
N TRP A 244 13.82 37.31 10.81
CA TRP A 244 13.41 36.38 9.77
C TRP A 244 12.83 36.93 8.43
N ALA A 245 13.16 36.26 7.31
CA ALA A 245 12.89 36.59 5.89
C ALA A 245 13.02 35.31 4.95
N PRO A 246 13.28 35.31 3.62
CA PRO A 246 13.26 34.08 2.75
C PRO A 246 14.46 33.05 2.82
N THR A 247 14.81 32.22 1.81
CA THR A 247 15.93 31.20 1.87
C THR A 247 16.46 30.90 0.46
N ALA A 248 17.75 30.59 0.22
CA ALA A 248 18.44 30.85 -1.06
C ALA A 248 17.97 30.10 -2.35
N SER A 249 18.53 30.46 -3.51
CA SER A 249 17.90 30.36 -4.85
C SER A 249 18.41 29.27 -5.80
N LEU A 250 17.49 28.72 -6.59
CA LEU A 250 17.68 27.64 -7.57
C LEU A 250 17.28 28.05 -9.01
N ALA A 251 17.89 27.45 -10.04
CA ALA A 251 17.68 27.88 -11.43
C ALA A 251 16.39 27.35 -12.11
N THR A 252 15.24 27.86 -11.62
CA THR A 252 13.86 27.95 -12.20
C THR A 252 12.81 26.85 -11.87
N ALA A 253 11.52 27.16 -12.10
CA ALA A 253 10.30 26.70 -11.39
C ALA A 253 9.62 25.39 -11.87
N ARG A 254 8.87 24.70 -10.98
CA ARG A 254 8.01 23.50 -11.23
C ARG A 254 7.33 22.89 -9.98
N GLU A 255 6.36 21.96 -10.14
CA GLU A 255 5.61 21.25 -9.08
C GLU A 255 5.26 19.72 -9.34
N SER A 256 6.19 18.82 -9.73
CA SER A 256 6.02 17.32 -9.82
C SER A 256 7.35 16.50 -9.70
N HIS A 257 8.11 16.64 -8.59
CA HIS A 257 9.46 16.05 -8.38
C HIS A 257 9.54 14.63 -7.74
N THR A 258 10.77 14.09 -7.58
CA THR A 258 11.23 13.12 -6.56
C THR A 258 12.06 13.80 -5.47
N ALA A 259 12.40 13.05 -4.41
CA ALA A 259 13.78 13.03 -3.92
C ALA A 259 14.29 11.57 -3.82
N THR A 260 15.47 11.33 -4.42
CA THR A 260 16.12 10.02 -4.67
C THR A 260 17.55 10.04 -4.11
N LEU A 261 18.21 8.88 -3.90
CA LEU A 261 19.44 8.83 -3.12
C LEU A 261 20.55 7.91 -3.65
N LEU A 262 21.80 8.32 -3.38
CA LEU A 262 23.04 7.54 -3.43
C LEU A 262 23.76 7.63 -2.06
N PRO A 263 24.68 6.70 -1.70
CA PRO A 263 25.03 6.41 -0.30
C PRO A 263 25.39 7.60 0.58
N SER A 264 26.10 8.58 0.03
CA SER A 264 26.44 9.85 0.69
C SER A 264 26.35 11.06 -0.25
N GLY A 265 25.86 10.86 -1.47
CA GLY A 265 26.31 11.63 -2.64
C GLY A 265 25.27 12.54 -3.31
N LYS A 266 25.68 13.09 -4.46
CA LYS A 266 24.81 13.50 -5.56
C LYS A 266 24.21 12.25 -6.22
N VAL A 267 23.25 12.43 -7.12
CA VAL A 267 22.51 11.37 -7.84
C VAL A 267 21.82 11.99 -9.06
N LEU A 268 21.26 11.22 -10.01
CA LEU A 268 20.73 11.68 -11.31
C LEU A 268 19.48 12.59 -11.22
N VAL A 269 19.69 13.81 -10.72
CA VAL A 269 18.69 14.87 -10.64
C VAL A 269 18.36 15.38 -12.05
N THR A 270 17.10 15.37 -12.46
CA THR A 270 16.76 15.37 -13.89
C THR A 270 15.58 16.28 -14.28
N GLY A 271 15.94 17.51 -14.68
CA GLY A 271 15.24 18.34 -15.66
C GLY A 271 13.86 18.89 -15.28
N GLY A 272 13.07 19.21 -16.31
CA GLY A 272 11.76 19.88 -16.24
C GLY A 272 10.62 19.02 -15.66
N PHE A 273 9.33 19.38 -15.78
CA PHE A 273 8.67 20.50 -16.46
C PHE A 273 8.92 21.92 -15.82
N GLY A 274 8.00 22.88 -15.98
CA GLY A 274 8.27 24.33 -15.99
C GLY A 274 7.52 25.10 -17.10
N ALA A 275 8.21 25.74 -18.07
CA ALA A 275 7.69 26.73 -19.03
C ALA A 275 7.62 26.43 -20.55
N SER A 276 8.58 25.74 -21.18
CA SER A 276 8.64 25.52 -22.64
C SER A 276 8.22 24.13 -23.18
N GLU A 277 8.78 23.05 -22.66
CA GLU A 277 8.92 21.76 -23.39
C GLU A 277 9.04 20.50 -22.49
N TYR A 278 9.96 19.59 -22.84
CA TYR A 278 10.51 18.50 -22.04
C TYR A 278 12.02 18.77 -21.73
N LEU A 279 12.34 19.72 -20.82
CA LEU A 279 13.67 20.37 -20.65
C LEU A 279 14.61 19.76 -19.57
N ALA A 280 15.82 20.33 -19.40
CA ALA A 280 17.04 19.51 -19.34
C ALA A 280 18.09 19.73 -18.22
N THR A 281 18.14 20.83 -17.48
CA THR A 281 19.46 21.38 -17.03
C THR A 281 19.94 20.96 -15.62
N ALA A 282 21.13 21.41 -15.15
CA ALA A 282 21.90 20.82 -14.02
C ALA A 282 22.36 21.78 -12.90
N GLU A 283 22.44 21.26 -11.67
CA GLU A 283 23.05 21.82 -10.46
C GLU A 283 23.52 20.69 -9.53
N VAL A 284 24.64 20.88 -8.82
CA VAL A 284 25.25 19.85 -7.95
C VAL A 284 26.11 20.47 -6.82
N TYR A 285 25.54 20.90 -5.68
CA TYR A 285 26.35 21.31 -4.49
C TYR A 285 27.11 20.14 -3.87
N ASP A 286 28.11 20.44 -3.03
CA ASP A 286 28.82 19.43 -2.25
C ASP A 286 29.43 20.00 -0.96
N PRO A 287 29.19 19.42 0.24
CA PRO A 287 29.83 19.86 1.47
C PRO A 287 31.34 19.57 1.49
N GLY A 288 31.86 18.77 0.55
CA GLY A 288 33.30 18.56 0.38
C GLY A 288 34.07 19.79 -0.15
N THR A 289 33.40 20.76 -0.77
CA THR A 289 34.04 21.95 -1.37
C THR A 289 33.22 23.24 -1.34
N GLY A 290 31.90 23.17 -1.25
CA GLY A 290 30.97 24.29 -1.47
C GLY A 290 30.80 24.69 -2.94
N THR A 291 31.35 23.93 -3.90
CA THR A 291 31.39 24.30 -5.33
C THR A 291 30.43 23.49 -6.19
N TRP A 292 29.52 24.14 -6.91
CA TRP A 292 28.70 23.49 -7.93
C TRP A 292 29.56 23.12 -9.15
N ALA A 293 29.57 21.84 -9.55
CA ALA A 293 30.42 21.31 -10.62
C ALA A 293 29.78 21.43 -12.04
N PRO A 294 30.40 22.15 -13.00
CA PRO A 294 29.89 22.28 -14.37
C PRO A 294 29.74 20.95 -15.10
N THR A 295 28.65 20.79 -15.85
CA THR A 295 28.12 19.50 -16.35
C THR A 295 27.41 19.66 -17.70
N GLY A 296 27.23 18.55 -18.45
CA GLY A 296 26.72 18.55 -19.84
C GLY A 296 25.75 17.40 -20.20
N SER A 297 25.19 17.43 -21.41
CA SER A 297 23.95 16.75 -21.83
C SER A 297 24.03 15.27 -22.24
N LEU A 298 22.90 14.54 -22.13
CA LEU A 298 22.64 13.16 -22.57
C LEU A 298 21.40 13.01 -23.50
N THR A 299 20.51 12.04 -23.28
CA THR A 299 19.52 11.55 -24.26
C THR A 299 18.10 12.14 -24.13
N THR A 300 17.13 11.56 -24.83
CA THR A 300 15.96 12.34 -25.26
C THR A 300 14.89 12.41 -24.16
N GLY A 301 14.71 13.62 -23.58
CA GLY A 301 13.94 13.93 -22.36
C GLY A 301 12.63 13.17 -22.18
N ARG A 302 12.37 12.70 -20.93
CA ARG A 302 11.48 11.55 -20.69
C ARG A 302 10.14 11.78 -20.02
N SER A 303 10.10 12.43 -18.85
CA SER A 303 8.88 12.55 -18.02
C SER A 303 8.26 11.28 -17.40
N SER A 304 9.00 10.55 -16.55
CA SER A 304 8.52 9.85 -15.31
C SER A 304 9.54 8.80 -14.76
N HIS A 305 10.50 9.14 -13.88
CA HIS A 305 11.48 8.15 -13.36
C HIS A 305 11.05 7.28 -12.17
N THR A 306 11.35 5.98 -12.32
CA THR A 306 11.53 4.99 -11.25
C THR A 306 12.73 5.32 -10.39
N ALA A 307 12.70 4.92 -9.12
CA ALA A 307 13.90 4.75 -8.29
C ALA A 307 13.65 3.70 -7.18
N THR A 308 13.03 2.58 -7.57
CA THR A 308 12.88 1.40 -6.72
C THR A 308 14.25 0.81 -6.43
N LEU A 309 14.55 0.56 -5.16
CA LEU A 309 15.92 0.61 -4.68
C LEU A 309 16.30 -0.61 -3.85
N LEU A 310 17.56 -1.04 -3.99
CA LEU A 310 18.05 -2.38 -3.67
C LEU A 310 19.43 -2.33 -3.01
N PRO A 311 19.89 -3.40 -2.33
CA PRO A 311 21.24 -3.47 -1.76
C PRO A 311 22.39 -3.28 -2.76
N SER A 312 22.28 -3.88 -3.96
CA SER A 312 23.28 -3.82 -5.03
C SER A 312 22.90 -2.89 -6.20
N GLY A 313 21.64 -2.95 -6.64
CA GLY A 313 20.91 -1.91 -7.38
C GLY A 313 21.70 -1.09 -8.41
N LYS A 314 21.75 -1.56 -9.66
CA LYS A 314 22.21 -0.85 -10.86
C LYS A 314 21.05 -0.15 -11.57
N VAL A 315 21.31 1.00 -12.19
CA VAL A 315 20.36 1.64 -13.12
C VAL A 315 20.27 0.83 -14.41
N LEU A 316 19.04 0.69 -14.89
CA LEU A 316 18.74 0.66 -16.31
C LEU A 316 17.52 1.56 -16.56
N VAL A 317 17.73 2.70 -17.22
CA VAL A 317 16.62 3.57 -17.69
C VAL A 317 16.04 2.96 -18.98
N ALA A 318 14.80 3.30 -19.37
CA ALA A 318 14.09 2.58 -20.43
C ALA A 318 13.09 3.39 -21.29
N GLY A 319 13.19 4.71 -21.40
CA GLY A 319 12.56 5.42 -22.54
C GLY A 319 11.07 5.76 -22.49
N SER A 320 10.33 5.45 -23.57
CA SER A 320 8.93 5.80 -23.92
C SER A 320 8.76 7.20 -24.53
N ASN A 321 7.62 7.86 -24.37
CA ASN A 321 7.16 8.97 -25.20
C ASN A 321 7.57 10.36 -24.64
N GLY A 322 7.21 11.47 -25.29
CA GLY A 322 7.67 12.84 -24.96
C GLY A 322 7.38 13.86 -26.07
N ALA A 323 8.28 14.79 -26.44
CA ALA A 323 7.93 15.93 -27.33
C ALA A 323 7.25 15.62 -28.69
N SER A 324 7.93 14.99 -29.66
CA SER A 324 7.39 14.63 -31.01
C SER A 324 8.39 13.84 -31.87
N GLY A 325 8.03 12.63 -32.33
CA GLY A 325 8.82 11.80 -33.25
C GLY A 325 9.85 10.85 -32.63
N SER A 326 9.67 9.53 -32.81
CA SER A 326 10.61 8.49 -32.37
C SER A 326 12.03 8.62 -32.93
N LEU A 327 12.99 8.23 -32.09
CA LEU A 327 14.43 8.09 -32.35
C LEU A 327 14.89 6.78 -31.66
N ALA A 328 16.11 6.73 -31.13
CA ALA A 328 16.55 5.68 -30.20
C ALA A 328 17.21 6.31 -28.95
N THR A 329 18.52 6.58 -29.00
CA THR A 329 19.33 7.27 -27.97
C THR A 329 19.33 6.62 -26.58
N ALA A 330 20.27 5.71 -26.31
CA ALA A 330 20.52 5.13 -24.99
C ALA A 330 22.00 4.83 -24.75
N GLU A 331 22.35 4.63 -23.47
CA GLU A 331 23.73 4.64 -23.00
C GLU A 331 24.06 3.54 -21.96
N VAL A 332 23.65 3.59 -20.70
CA VAL A 332 24.30 2.79 -19.60
C VAL A 332 25.76 3.21 -19.35
N TYR A 333 26.31 2.90 -18.17
CA TYR A 333 27.75 2.77 -17.86
C TYR A 333 27.91 2.05 -16.50
N ASP A 334 29.00 2.28 -15.77
CA ASP A 334 29.07 2.16 -14.31
C ASP A 334 29.82 3.37 -13.71
N PRO A 335 29.53 3.76 -12.46
CA PRO A 335 29.70 5.12 -11.94
C PRO A 335 30.99 5.93 -12.26
N GLY A 336 30.82 7.03 -13.02
CA GLY A 336 31.66 8.23 -12.97
C GLY A 336 32.67 8.44 -14.11
N THR A 337 32.76 9.68 -14.64
CA THR A 337 33.89 10.24 -15.44
C THR A 337 33.69 11.74 -15.76
N GLY A 338 32.76 12.12 -16.65
CA GLY A 338 32.54 13.52 -17.06
C GLY A 338 31.62 13.80 -18.28
N THR A 339 31.50 12.90 -19.26
CA THR A 339 30.57 12.98 -20.43
C THR A 339 30.25 11.56 -20.91
N TRP A 340 28.95 11.16 -21.04
CA TRP A 340 28.20 9.84 -21.20
C TRP A 340 28.06 9.19 -22.73
N ALA A 341 28.96 7.51 -24.02
CA ALA A 341 29.16 6.90 -25.45
C ALA A 341 27.99 6.11 -26.13
N ALA A 342 27.19 6.69 -27.04
CA ALA A 342 25.76 6.31 -27.17
C ALA A 342 25.39 5.38 -28.34
N THR A 343 24.36 4.53 -28.13
CA THR A 343 23.54 3.93 -29.22
C THR A 343 22.01 3.99 -28.92
N ASP A 344 21.32 2.88 -28.62
CA ASP A 344 19.93 2.68 -29.08
C ASP A 344 18.81 2.67 -27.98
N SER A 345 18.15 1.55 -27.60
CA SER A 345 16.97 1.61 -26.65
C SER A 345 16.35 0.38 -25.87
N LEU A 346 16.69 -0.93 -26.02
CA LEU A 346 16.16 -2.17 -25.31
C LEU A 346 15.17 -3.14 -26.07
N THR A 347 13.93 -3.43 -25.63
CA THR A 347 13.08 -4.56 -26.16
C THR A 347 11.83 -4.24 -27.00
N THR A 348 10.88 -3.36 -26.60
CA THR A 348 9.76 -2.93 -27.48
C THR A 348 9.19 -1.52 -27.22
N GLY A 349 8.22 -1.34 -26.30
CA GLY A 349 7.51 -0.05 -26.11
C GLY A 349 6.17 -0.17 -25.36
N ARG A 350 5.89 0.72 -24.37
CA ARG A 350 4.60 0.95 -23.67
C ARG A 350 4.66 2.06 -22.59
N GLY A 351 3.51 2.34 -21.95
CA GLY A 351 3.26 3.43 -20.98
C GLY A 351 3.66 3.18 -19.51
N ARG A 352 2.80 3.59 -18.56
CA ARG A 352 3.02 3.72 -17.09
C ARG A 352 3.12 2.39 -16.29
N HIS A 353 3.69 2.37 -15.08
CA HIS A 353 3.94 1.12 -14.29
C HIS A 353 3.91 1.28 -12.74
N THR A 354 4.05 0.18 -11.97
CA THR A 354 4.38 0.08 -10.51
C THR A 354 5.88 0.19 -10.27
N ALA A 355 6.35 0.40 -9.04
CA ALA A 355 7.55 -0.33 -8.59
C ALA A 355 7.59 -0.50 -7.06
N MET A 356 7.82 -1.72 -6.58
CA MET A 356 8.11 -2.06 -5.18
C MET A 356 8.82 -3.43 -5.11
N LEU A 357 9.23 -3.90 -3.92
CA LEU A 357 9.88 -5.21 -3.74
C LEU A 357 9.03 -6.20 -2.93
N LEU A 358 9.33 -7.49 -3.10
CA LEU A 358 8.70 -8.67 -2.50
C LEU A 358 9.75 -9.79 -2.27
N PRO A 359 9.45 -10.86 -1.51
CA PRO A 359 10.49 -11.74 -0.96
C PRO A 359 11.39 -12.48 -1.96
N SER A 360 10.87 -12.87 -3.14
CA SER A 360 11.59 -13.82 -4.03
C SER A 360 11.24 -13.75 -5.51
N GLY A 361 10.18 -13.02 -5.90
CA GLY A 361 9.50 -13.18 -7.19
C GLY A 361 10.06 -12.38 -8.38
N LYS A 362 9.29 -12.32 -9.47
CA LYS A 362 9.72 -11.64 -10.70
C LYS A 362 9.27 -10.19 -10.78
N VAL A 363 10.17 -9.38 -11.34
CA VAL A 363 10.08 -7.93 -11.56
C VAL A 363 8.88 -7.52 -12.41
N LEU A 364 8.36 -8.43 -13.24
CA LEU A 364 7.12 -8.40 -14.02
C LEU A 364 6.66 -6.97 -14.39
N VAL A 365 7.34 -6.35 -15.36
CA VAL A 365 7.11 -4.94 -15.75
C VAL A 365 5.92 -4.83 -16.71
N THR A 366 4.77 -5.41 -16.30
CA THR A 366 3.81 -6.26 -17.07
C THR A 366 3.41 -5.89 -18.50
N GLY A 367 3.76 -4.71 -19.01
CA GLY A 367 3.43 -4.32 -20.37
C GLY A 367 1.98 -3.87 -20.51
N GLY A 368 1.65 -3.30 -21.67
CA GLY A 368 0.37 -2.64 -21.84
C GLY A 368 0.31 -1.61 -22.93
N ALA A 369 -0.66 -0.71 -22.83
CA ALA A 369 -0.82 0.44 -23.69
C ALA A 369 0.04 1.63 -23.22
N SER A 370 0.17 2.63 -24.09
CA SER A 370 0.33 4.04 -23.70
C SER A 370 -1.01 4.78 -23.88
N GLY A 371 -2.14 4.07 -23.78
CA GLY A 371 -3.47 4.50 -24.27
C GLY A 371 -4.50 4.88 -23.20
N SER A 372 -5.61 5.49 -23.65
CA SER A 372 -6.83 5.76 -22.86
C SER A 372 -7.65 4.51 -22.49
N LEU A 373 -7.29 3.33 -23.04
CA LEU A 373 -7.94 2.02 -22.87
C LEU A 373 -6.91 0.85 -22.86
N SER A 374 -7.40 -0.38 -22.69
CA SER A 374 -6.72 -1.42 -21.87
C SER A 374 -6.40 -2.75 -22.60
N LEU A 375 -5.12 -3.05 -22.89
CA LEU A 375 -4.60 -4.37 -23.33
C LEU A 375 -3.06 -4.48 -23.13
N ALA A 376 -2.46 -5.68 -23.07
CA ALA A 376 -1.01 -5.88 -22.80
C ALA A 376 -0.32 -7.14 -23.43
N THR A 377 1.01 -7.11 -23.54
CA THR A 377 1.90 -8.28 -23.77
C THR A 377 3.07 -8.32 -22.77
N VAL A 378 3.67 -9.49 -22.50
CA VAL A 378 4.38 -9.75 -21.23
C VAL A 378 5.67 -10.60 -21.39
N GLU A 379 6.60 -10.48 -20.43
CA GLU A 379 7.94 -11.09 -20.39
C GLU A 379 8.23 -11.94 -19.14
N VAL A 380 9.31 -12.74 -19.19
CA VAL A 380 9.84 -13.60 -18.11
C VAL A 380 11.37 -13.44 -17.89
N TYR A 381 11.95 -12.37 -18.43
CA TYR A 381 13.30 -11.78 -18.27
C TYR A 381 13.82 -11.78 -16.78
N ALA A 382 15.10 -11.52 -16.50
CA ALA A 382 15.65 -11.45 -15.13
C ALA A 382 16.90 -10.54 -14.95
N PRO A 383 17.22 -10.08 -13.72
CA PRO A 383 19.02 -9.63 -13.16
C PRO A 383 20.23 -10.52 -13.45
N GLY A 384 20.08 -11.80 -13.85
CA GLY A 384 21.20 -12.68 -14.20
C GLY A 384 21.60 -12.56 -15.67
N THR A 385 22.32 -13.54 -16.24
CA THR A 385 22.57 -13.61 -17.70
C THR A 385 21.90 -14.84 -18.34
N GLY A 386 21.12 -14.65 -19.41
CA GLY A 386 20.34 -15.73 -20.04
C GLY A 386 19.43 -15.29 -21.20
N THR A 387 18.69 -16.25 -21.78
CA THR A 387 18.02 -16.14 -23.10
C THR A 387 16.59 -16.73 -23.14
N TRP A 388 15.90 -16.55 -24.28
CA TRP A 388 14.45 -16.56 -24.42
C TRP A 388 13.70 -17.89 -24.21
N SER A 389 12.48 -17.75 -23.67
CA SER A 389 11.41 -18.77 -23.50
C SER A 389 10.03 -18.08 -23.51
N PRO A 390 8.89 -18.81 -23.56
CA PRO A 390 7.51 -18.28 -23.45
C PRO A 390 6.78 -18.71 -22.16
N THR A 391 5.60 -18.15 -21.84
CA THR A 391 4.69 -18.67 -20.78
C THR A 391 3.19 -18.38 -21.01
N GLY A 392 2.51 -17.50 -20.24
CA GLY A 392 1.05 -17.44 -20.13
C GLY A 392 0.44 -16.09 -19.68
N SER A 393 -0.87 -16.06 -19.43
CA SER A 393 -1.72 -14.86 -19.60
C SER A 393 -2.78 -14.58 -18.50
N LEU A 394 -3.40 -13.39 -18.57
CA LEU A 394 -4.63 -12.93 -17.87
C LEU A 394 -5.72 -12.48 -18.88
N ALA A 395 -6.92 -12.12 -18.38
CA ALA A 395 -8.06 -11.70 -19.24
C ALA A 395 -8.54 -10.25 -19.06
N THR A 396 -8.72 -9.73 -17.84
CA THR A 396 -9.54 -8.52 -17.59
C THR A 396 -8.73 -7.21 -17.37
N ALA A 397 -9.36 -6.05 -17.57
CA ALA A 397 -8.77 -4.71 -17.48
C ALA A 397 -8.89 -4.02 -16.09
N ARG A 398 -8.14 -2.91 -15.90
CA ARG A 398 -8.13 -1.94 -14.75
C ARG A 398 -6.96 -0.94 -14.90
N GLU A 399 -6.44 -0.35 -13.81
CA GLU A 399 -5.17 0.42 -13.84
C GLU A 399 -4.43 0.40 -12.47
N SER A 400 -4.46 1.46 -11.64
CA SER A 400 -3.99 1.48 -10.25
C SER A 400 -2.46 1.38 -10.10
N HIS A 401 -1.92 0.80 -9.03
CA HIS A 401 -2.56 0.04 -7.95
C HIS A 401 -1.73 -0.06 -6.65
N THR A 402 -1.50 1.01 -5.88
CA THR A 402 -0.96 0.85 -4.50
C THR A 402 0.52 0.43 -4.46
N ALA A 403 0.75 -0.80 -4.00
CA ALA A 403 2.02 -1.41 -3.65
C ALA A 403 2.59 -0.96 -2.28
N THR A 404 2.42 -1.82 -1.28
CA THR A 404 3.14 -1.82 0.00
C THR A 404 3.15 -3.25 0.55
N LEU A 405 4.27 -3.74 1.07
CA LEU A 405 4.33 -5.08 1.68
C LEU A 405 3.59 -5.06 3.02
N LEU A 406 2.84 -6.11 3.38
CA LEU A 406 2.07 -6.16 4.64
C LEU A 406 2.06 -7.54 5.32
N PRO A 407 2.06 -7.60 6.67
CA PRO A 407 1.89 -8.84 7.43
C PRO A 407 0.46 -9.39 7.39
N SER A 408 -0.54 -8.60 6.94
CA SER A 408 -1.89 -9.07 6.58
C SER A 408 -1.89 -10.00 5.35
N GLY A 409 -0.77 -10.09 4.63
CA GLY A 409 -0.32 -11.31 3.95
C GLY A 409 -0.92 -11.60 2.58
N LYS A 410 -2.26 -11.67 2.46
CA LYS A 410 -2.99 -11.74 1.18
C LYS A 410 -2.58 -10.57 0.26
N VAL A 411 -2.25 -10.82 -1.00
CA VAL A 411 -1.95 -9.79 -2.01
C VAL A 411 -3.26 -9.15 -2.46
N LEU A 412 -3.80 -8.25 -1.63
CA LEU A 412 -5.09 -7.63 -1.89
C LEU A 412 -4.99 -6.63 -3.05
N VAL A 413 -5.71 -6.89 -4.14
CA VAL A 413 -5.65 -6.09 -5.39
C VAL A 413 -6.99 -5.47 -5.79
N THR A 414 -8.09 -5.89 -5.15
CA THR A 414 -9.48 -5.49 -5.47
C THR A 414 -9.69 -3.98 -5.57
N GLY A 415 -10.59 -3.58 -6.47
CA GLY A 415 -11.18 -2.24 -6.57
C GLY A 415 -10.92 -1.51 -7.88
N GLY A 416 -11.30 -0.23 -7.92
CA GLY A 416 -10.68 0.75 -8.80
C GLY A 416 -11.60 1.81 -9.37
N LEU A 417 -11.17 2.31 -10.51
CA LEU A 417 -11.88 3.02 -11.56
C LEU A 417 -11.17 2.68 -12.86
N GLY A 418 -11.87 2.81 -13.97
CA GLY A 418 -11.27 2.63 -15.28
C GLY A 418 -12.30 2.93 -16.35
N ASP A 419 -12.35 2.05 -17.34
CA ASP A 419 -13.20 2.08 -18.53
C ASP A 419 -14.63 2.57 -18.20
N ASN A 420 -15.26 1.96 -17.17
CA ASN A 420 -16.46 2.49 -16.49
C ASN A 420 -16.27 2.78 -15.00
N GLY A 421 -15.20 2.21 -14.43
CA GLY A 421 -15.46 1.29 -13.34
C GLY A 421 -16.09 -0.01 -13.85
N SER A 422 -17.08 -0.55 -13.11
CA SER A 422 -18.07 -1.58 -13.49
C SER A 422 -17.58 -2.90 -14.10
N LEU A 423 -16.27 -3.11 -14.27
CA LEU A 423 -15.68 -4.45 -14.26
C LEU A 423 -15.79 -4.93 -12.80
N ALA A 424 -16.91 -5.59 -12.52
CA ALA A 424 -17.54 -5.58 -11.20
C ALA A 424 -17.25 -6.83 -10.34
N THR A 425 -16.57 -7.85 -10.87
CA THR A 425 -16.10 -9.05 -10.17
C THR A 425 -14.56 -9.14 -10.25
N ALA A 426 -13.93 -10.06 -9.51
CA ALA A 426 -12.47 -10.18 -9.45
C ALA A 426 -11.89 -11.55 -9.85
N GLU A 427 -10.74 -11.49 -10.54
CA GLU A 427 -9.78 -12.59 -10.73
C GLU A 427 -8.86 -12.67 -9.47
N VAL A 428 -8.22 -13.82 -9.19
CA VAL A 428 -7.25 -14.00 -8.09
C VAL A 428 -6.29 -15.18 -8.37
N TYR A 429 -5.26 -15.36 -7.54
CA TYR A 429 -4.05 -16.18 -7.79
C TYR A 429 -3.44 -16.68 -6.45
N ASP A 430 -2.40 -17.51 -6.48
CA ASP A 430 -1.37 -17.72 -5.43
C ASP A 430 -0.24 -18.60 -6.03
N PRO A 431 0.90 -18.89 -5.37
CA PRO A 431 2.15 -19.33 -6.06
C PRO A 431 2.07 -20.60 -6.92
N GLU A 432 1.91 -21.78 -6.30
CA GLU A 432 2.16 -23.11 -6.92
C GLU A 432 1.27 -24.28 -6.42
N THR A 433 0.04 -24.18 -5.85
CA THR A 433 -0.92 -23.06 -5.71
C THR A 433 -1.21 -22.32 -7.03
N GLY A 434 -2.17 -21.39 -7.15
CA GLY A 434 -3.13 -20.86 -6.17
C GLY A 434 -4.32 -21.76 -5.81
N THR A 435 -5.30 -21.17 -5.15
CA THR A 435 -6.56 -21.81 -4.69
C THR A 435 -7.77 -21.05 -5.19
N TRP A 436 -8.87 -21.75 -5.49
CA TRP A 436 -10.16 -21.10 -5.76
C TRP A 436 -10.80 -20.55 -4.47
N ALA A 437 -11.44 -19.38 -4.58
CA ALA A 437 -11.86 -18.56 -3.44
C ALA A 437 -13.15 -17.76 -3.72
N THR A 438 -13.65 -17.08 -2.70
CA THR A 438 -14.80 -16.17 -2.70
C THR A 438 -14.53 -14.98 -1.76
N THR A 439 -15.39 -13.96 -1.74
CA THR A 439 -15.33 -12.84 -0.77
C THR A 439 -16.65 -12.05 -0.76
N ALA A 440 -16.83 -11.16 0.21
CA ALA A 440 -17.95 -10.20 0.23
C ALA A 440 -17.86 -9.12 -0.87
N SER A 441 -18.93 -8.35 -1.01
CA SER A 441 -19.15 -7.42 -2.12
C SER A 441 -19.77 -6.10 -1.67
N LEU A 442 -19.35 -4.95 -2.24
CA LEU A 442 -19.70 -3.62 -1.72
C LEU A 442 -19.54 -2.44 -2.71
N ALA A 443 -20.11 -1.28 -2.33
CA ALA A 443 -19.84 0.03 -2.92
C ALA A 443 -19.33 0.99 -1.83
N THR A 444 -18.00 1.16 -1.73
CA THR A 444 -17.34 2.07 -0.75
C THR A 444 -16.21 2.85 -1.45
N GLY A 445 -14.92 2.64 -1.12
CA GLY A 445 -13.86 3.13 -2.00
C GLY A 445 -12.41 2.76 -1.67
N ARG A 446 -11.46 2.49 -2.60
CA ARG A 446 -11.51 1.87 -3.94
C ARG A 446 -10.73 2.34 -5.30
N ARG A 447 -10.47 3.51 -6.04
CA ARG A 447 -10.84 4.97 -6.42
C ARG A 447 -10.07 6.24 -5.89
N TYR A 448 -8.78 6.44 -6.21
CA TYR A 448 -7.80 7.41 -5.65
C TYR A 448 -7.42 7.26 -4.14
N HIS A 449 -6.22 6.72 -3.82
CA HIS A 449 -5.63 6.48 -2.49
C HIS A 449 -4.10 6.30 -2.49
N THR A 450 -3.50 6.52 -1.32
CA THR A 450 -2.06 6.67 -1.06
C THR A 450 -1.42 5.53 -0.24
N ALA A 451 -0.16 5.17 -0.48
CA ALA A 451 0.58 4.18 0.34
C ALA A 451 1.33 4.84 1.52
N THR A 452 0.64 5.03 2.64
CA THR A 452 1.17 5.65 3.87
C THR A 452 1.17 4.61 5.00
N LEU A 453 2.27 4.47 5.76
CA LEU A 453 2.39 3.47 6.85
C LEU A 453 2.07 4.03 8.26
N LEU A 454 2.41 3.29 9.34
CA LEU A 454 2.59 3.77 10.74
C LEU A 454 3.17 2.61 11.59
N PRO A 455 3.82 2.82 12.76
CA PRO A 455 4.36 1.71 13.56
C PRO A 455 3.42 0.97 14.52
N SER A 456 2.13 1.32 14.59
CA SER A 456 1.30 1.08 15.80
C SER A 456 -0.05 0.38 15.57
N GLY A 457 -0.11 -0.70 14.78
CA GLY A 457 -1.31 -1.57 14.67
C GLY A 457 -2.55 -0.94 14.01
N LYS A 458 -3.67 -0.84 14.75
CA LYS A 458 -4.99 -0.36 14.27
C LYS A 458 -4.93 0.92 13.42
N VAL A 459 -5.54 0.90 12.24
CA VAL A 459 -5.31 1.83 11.10
C VAL A 459 -6.32 2.98 11.03
N LEU A 460 -5.99 4.07 10.34
CA LEU A 460 -6.88 5.21 10.15
C LEU A 460 -7.01 5.54 8.66
N VAL A 461 -8.24 5.62 8.15
CA VAL A 461 -8.51 5.79 6.72
C VAL A 461 -9.53 6.90 6.43
N ALA A 462 -9.38 7.49 5.25
CA ALA A 462 -10.35 8.31 4.54
C ALA A 462 -10.10 8.19 3.02
N GLY A 463 -10.67 9.11 2.24
CA GLY A 463 -10.22 9.42 0.90
C GLY A 463 -11.00 8.81 -0.26
N GLY A 464 -11.47 9.70 -1.13
CA GLY A 464 -12.07 9.38 -2.43
C GLY A 464 -12.93 10.55 -2.90
N ASP A 465 -13.47 10.46 -4.11
CA ASP A 465 -14.58 11.32 -4.52
C ASP A 465 -15.64 10.43 -5.18
N GLY A 466 -16.89 10.45 -4.70
CA GLY A 466 -17.90 9.49 -5.11
C GLY A 466 -18.59 9.86 -6.43
N ALA A 467 -19.05 8.86 -7.19
CA ALA A 467 -20.00 9.11 -8.28
C ALA A 467 -21.29 9.76 -7.75
N SER A 468 -21.76 9.31 -6.57
CA SER A 468 -22.84 9.90 -5.78
C SER A 468 -22.37 11.07 -4.87
N GLY A 469 -21.19 11.64 -5.11
CA GLY A 469 -20.62 12.73 -4.31
C GLY A 469 -20.06 12.32 -2.96
N SER A 470 -20.12 13.25 -2.00
CA SER A 470 -19.34 13.28 -0.75
C SER A 470 -19.83 12.33 0.35
N LEU A 471 -19.78 11.02 0.10
CA LEU A 471 -20.16 9.98 1.07
C LEU A 471 -19.35 10.01 2.37
N ALA A 472 -20.02 9.69 3.48
CA ALA A 472 -19.45 9.55 4.81
C ALA A 472 -18.87 8.13 5.02
N THR A 473 -19.51 7.30 5.86
CA THR A 473 -19.17 5.90 6.22
C THR A 473 -17.82 5.73 6.96
N ALA A 474 -17.57 4.54 7.52
CA ALA A 474 -16.39 4.18 8.33
C ALA A 474 -15.66 2.93 7.76
N GLU A 475 -15.40 1.88 8.56
CA GLU A 475 -14.99 0.57 8.03
C GLU A 475 -13.90 -0.21 8.84
N VAL A 476 -14.14 -0.65 10.08
CA VAL A 476 -13.18 -1.38 10.95
C VAL A 476 -12.90 -2.84 10.51
N TYR A 477 -11.64 -3.32 10.58
CA TYR A 477 -11.29 -4.76 10.73
C TYR A 477 -9.92 -5.02 11.41
N ASP A 478 -9.52 -6.30 11.48
CA ASP A 478 -8.38 -6.87 12.22
C ASP A 478 -7.49 -7.73 11.28
N PRO A 479 -6.16 -7.81 11.50
CA PRO A 479 -5.18 -8.37 10.56
C PRO A 479 -5.57 -8.35 9.07
N GLY A 480 -5.83 -9.50 8.45
CA GLY A 480 -6.40 -9.62 7.09
C GLY A 480 -7.82 -10.20 7.06
N THR A 481 -8.55 -10.18 8.17
CA THR A 481 -9.46 -11.26 8.57
C THR A 481 -10.81 -11.38 7.84
N GLY A 482 -11.14 -10.46 6.87
CA GLY A 482 -13.33 -9.30 5.50
C GLY A 482 -14.63 -9.91 4.79
N THR A 483 -15.72 -10.19 5.53
CA THR A 483 -17.13 -9.88 5.17
C THR A 483 -17.67 -8.68 5.99
N TRP A 484 -18.98 -8.31 6.04
CA TRP A 484 -19.32 -6.87 6.19
C TRP A 484 -20.69 -6.36 6.72
N ALA A 485 -20.67 -5.16 7.34
CA ALA A 485 -21.75 -4.15 7.42
C ALA A 485 -21.20 -2.68 7.48
N PRO A 486 -21.71 -1.70 6.69
CA PRO A 486 -21.16 -0.32 6.62
C PRO A 486 -21.92 0.77 7.43
N THR A 487 -21.25 1.87 7.85
CA THR A 487 -21.73 2.76 8.94
C THR A 487 -21.48 4.30 8.82
N ALA A 488 -20.44 4.89 9.45
CA ALA A 488 -20.54 6.17 10.20
C ALA A 488 -20.13 7.52 9.52
N SER A 489 -19.44 8.47 10.21
CA SER A 489 -19.37 9.93 9.83
C SER A 489 -18.22 10.79 10.43
N LEU A 490 -18.04 12.03 9.92
CA LEU A 490 -16.77 12.80 9.84
C LEU A 490 -16.87 14.36 9.78
N THR A 491 -15.75 15.11 9.91
CA THR A 491 -15.63 16.57 9.64
C THR A 491 -15.47 16.93 8.15
N THR A 492 -16.32 16.33 7.30
CA THR A 492 -16.31 16.33 5.81
C THR A 492 -15.23 15.44 5.17
N GLY A 493 -15.49 14.92 3.96
CA GLY A 493 -14.59 14.06 3.19
C GLY A 493 -13.50 14.81 2.40
N ARG A 494 -12.64 14.08 1.68
CA ARG A 494 -11.36 14.61 1.18
C ARG A 494 -10.77 13.94 -0.08
N SER A 495 -10.15 14.77 -0.94
CA SER A 495 -9.12 14.34 -1.90
C SER A 495 -7.75 14.09 -1.18
N SER A 496 -6.67 13.78 -1.93
CA SER A 496 -5.43 13.10 -1.50
C SER A 496 -4.52 13.89 -0.55
N HIS A 497 -3.64 13.24 0.21
CA HIS A 497 -2.61 13.91 0.99
C HIS A 497 -1.47 12.94 1.32
N THR A 498 -0.99 12.92 2.56
CA THR A 498 0.07 12.07 3.09
C THR A 498 0.03 12.12 4.63
N ALA A 499 0.95 11.44 5.32
CA ALA A 499 1.22 11.65 6.74
C ALA A 499 2.68 11.33 7.12
N THR A 500 3.34 12.15 7.95
CA THR A 500 4.71 11.89 8.43
C THR A 500 4.72 11.25 9.81
N LEU A 501 5.71 10.38 10.05
CA LEU A 501 5.94 9.68 11.32
C LEU A 501 6.26 10.62 12.49
N LEU A 502 5.92 10.19 13.70
CA LEU A 502 6.77 10.40 14.88
C LEU A 502 6.81 9.09 15.68
N ALA A 503 7.95 8.79 16.33
CA ALA A 503 8.08 7.62 17.21
C ALA A 503 7.10 7.62 18.41
N SER A 504 6.62 8.80 18.81
CA SER A 504 5.54 9.04 19.78
C SER A 504 4.13 8.79 19.24
N GLY A 505 4.00 8.43 17.96
CA GLY A 505 2.71 8.27 17.27
C GLY A 505 2.07 9.58 16.77
N GLN A 506 2.70 10.75 16.99
CA GLN A 506 2.16 12.09 16.69
C GLN A 506 2.11 12.42 15.17
N VAL A 507 1.33 11.65 14.41
CA VAL A 507 1.34 11.59 12.94
C VAL A 507 0.25 12.46 12.29
N LEU A 508 0.64 13.44 11.48
CA LEU A 508 -0.30 14.44 10.94
C LEU A 508 -1.00 13.98 9.66
N VAL A 509 -2.32 14.12 9.61
CA VAL A 509 -3.18 13.47 8.63
C VAL A 509 -3.77 14.47 7.61
N ALA A 510 -3.02 15.47 7.13
CA ALA A 510 -3.58 16.82 6.91
C ALA A 510 -3.45 17.50 5.52
N GLY A 511 -3.99 18.73 5.41
CA GLY A 511 -4.25 19.55 4.19
C GLY A 511 -5.32 20.63 4.48
N GLY A 512 -6.12 21.24 3.59
CA GLY A 512 -6.06 21.35 2.14
C GLY A 512 -7.40 21.60 1.42
N SER A 513 -7.54 20.97 0.26
CA SER A 513 -8.53 21.08 -0.83
C SER A 513 -10.03 20.95 -0.53
N GLY A 514 -10.65 21.97 0.06
CA GLY A 514 -12.11 22.24 0.14
C GLY A 514 -13.09 21.19 -0.41
N GLY A 515 -13.68 21.45 -1.59
CA GLY A 515 -14.63 20.55 -2.27
C GLY A 515 -15.93 21.20 -2.77
N ASN A 516 -16.22 22.43 -2.35
CA ASN A 516 -17.40 23.21 -2.77
C ASN A 516 -17.14 24.71 -2.50
N GLY A 517 -15.94 25.17 -2.83
CA GLY A 517 -15.26 26.13 -1.97
C GLY A 517 -14.69 25.44 -0.72
N TYR A 518 -14.27 26.23 0.27
CA TYR A 518 -13.51 25.76 1.42
C TYR A 518 -14.11 26.27 2.73
N LEU A 519 -14.05 25.45 3.79
CA LEU A 519 -14.29 25.89 5.16
C LEU A 519 -13.13 25.47 6.07
N ALA A 520 -12.59 26.42 6.83
CA ALA A 520 -11.32 26.27 7.53
C ALA A 520 -11.44 25.32 8.73
N SER A 521 -11.15 24.04 8.48
CA SER A 521 -11.38 22.92 9.39
C SER A 521 -10.13 22.02 9.48
N ALA A 522 -9.61 21.89 10.70
CA ALA A 522 -8.63 20.88 11.13
C ALA A 522 -8.40 20.97 12.64
N TRP A 523 -7.89 19.86 13.20
CA TRP A 523 -8.01 19.57 14.62
C TRP A 523 -7.10 18.38 15.03
N VAL A 524 -6.88 18.19 16.33
CA VAL A 524 -5.80 17.35 16.92
C VAL A 524 -6.32 16.11 17.62
N TYR A 525 -5.86 14.93 17.18
CA TYR A 525 -5.98 13.63 17.89
C TYR A 525 -5.43 13.78 19.32
N ASP A 526 -5.90 13.04 20.32
CA ASP A 526 -5.14 12.81 21.57
C ASP A 526 -5.04 11.28 21.78
N PRO A 527 -3.96 10.68 22.31
CA PRO A 527 -3.47 8.84 21.87
C PRO A 527 -4.50 7.69 21.85
N GLY A 528 -5.82 7.96 21.87
CA GLY A 528 -6.87 6.96 21.95
C GLY A 528 -7.49 6.51 20.61
N THR A 529 -8.82 6.61 20.54
CA THR A 529 -9.73 5.60 19.98
C THR A 529 -9.81 5.45 18.45
N GLY A 530 -9.05 6.23 17.67
CA GLY A 530 -9.33 6.42 16.25
C GLY A 530 -10.63 7.20 15.98
N THR A 531 -11.22 7.89 16.98
CA THR A 531 -12.48 8.65 16.86
C THR A 531 -12.53 9.96 17.69
N TRP A 532 -13.17 11.04 17.20
CA TRP A 532 -12.91 12.43 17.67
C TRP A 532 -14.08 13.21 18.35
N ALA A 533 -13.82 14.47 18.74
CA ALA A 533 -14.83 15.51 19.04
C ALA A 533 -14.24 16.94 18.87
N THR A 534 -14.92 17.85 18.15
CA THR A 534 -14.35 19.09 17.57
C THR A 534 -14.16 20.28 18.52
N THR A 535 -12.96 20.89 18.53
CA THR A 535 -12.74 22.27 19.00
C THR A 535 -11.61 23.07 18.31
N GLY A 536 -10.78 22.47 17.45
CA GLY A 536 -9.65 23.14 16.77
C GLY A 536 -9.96 24.22 15.70
N ARG A 537 -8.94 25.05 15.37
CA ARG A 537 -9.00 26.21 14.45
C ARG A 537 -7.69 26.44 13.67
N LEU A 538 -7.71 26.48 12.32
CA LEU A 538 -6.54 26.81 11.45
C LEU A 538 -6.87 27.71 10.22
N ALA A 539 -5.96 27.87 9.23
CA ALA A 539 -5.83 29.09 8.41
C ALA A 539 -5.31 28.93 6.93
N THR A 540 -4.30 29.71 6.54
CA THR A 540 -4.19 30.43 5.23
C THR A 540 -3.87 29.59 3.97
N ASN A 541 -4.10 30.16 2.78
CA ASN A 541 -4.43 29.45 1.54
C ASN A 541 -3.32 28.66 0.80
N ARG A 542 -2.84 27.55 1.36
CA ARG A 542 -1.64 26.79 0.94
C ARG A 542 -1.96 25.50 0.12
N THR A 543 -1.20 25.14 -0.93
CA THR A 543 -1.24 23.78 -1.54
C THR A 543 -0.37 22.76 -0.79
N ALA A 544 0.50 22.02 -1.48
CA ALA A 544 1.21 20.84 -1.00
C ALA A 544 2.40 21.12 -0.05
N HIS A 545 3.10 20.06 0.34
CA HIS A 545 4.13 20.06 1.38
C HIS A 545 4.98 18.78 1.33
N THR A 546 6.17 18.84 1.96
CA THR A 546 6.87 17.67 2.49
C THR A 546 7.18 17.84 3.97
N ALA A 547 7.51 16.74 4.65
CA ALA A 547 7.56 16.70 6.10
C ALA A 547 8.65 15.75 6.60
N THR A 548 9.89 16.25 6.73
CA THR A 548 11.06 15.37 6.65
C THR A 548 12.17 15.70 7.66
N LEU A 549 12.74 14.65 8.29
CA LEU A 549 13.69 14.73 9.40
C LEU A 549 15.01 15.43 9.06
N LEU A 550 15.34 16.44 9.88
CA LEU A 550 16.72 16.69 10.34
C LEU A 550 16.78 16.41 11.86
N PRO A 551 17.92 15.93 12.41
CA PRO A 551 17.93 15.04 13.60
C PRO A 551 17.28 15.59 14.88
N SER A 552 17.41 16.89 15.14
CA SER A 552 16.81 17.57 16.30
C SER A 552 15.31 17.87 16.16
N GLY A 553 14.57 16.94 15.55
CA GLY A 553 13.11 16.92 15.50
C GLY A 553 12.49 17.94 14.55
N LYS A 554 12.98 17.98 13.30
CA LYS A 554 12.62 19.00 12.31
C LYS A 554 11.83 18.45 11.12
N VAL A 555 10.95 19.28 10.58
CA VAL A 555 9.94 19.02 9.52
C VAL A 555 9.92 20.26 8.59
N LEU A 556 8.86 20.56 7.81
CA LEU A 556 8.80 21.72 6.91
C LEU A 556 7.35 22.25 6.69
N VAL A 557 7.20 23.32 5.89
CA VAL A 557 5.97 24.14 5.77
C VAL A 557 5.77 24.86 4.42
N THR A 558 6.84 25.18 3.70
CA THR A 558 6.94 26.42 2.90
C THR A 558 7.41 26.22 1.45
N GLY A 559 6.74 26.87 0.47
CA GLY A 559 7.27 26.98 -0.91
C GLY A 559 6.23 27.27 -2.00
N GLY A 560 5.75 26.23 -2.69
CA GLY A 560 4.89 26.21 -3.89
C GLY A 560 3.49 26.82 -3.82
N TYR A 561 2.56 26.25 -4.58
CA TYR A 561 1.34 26.90 -5.07
C TYR A 561 0.25 27.24 -4.00
N GLY A 562 -0.84 27.87 -4.44
CA GLY A 562 -1.87 28.43 -3.55
C GLY A 562 -3.12 28.92 -4.29
N ALA A 563 -2.95 29.83 -5.25
CA ALA A 563 -4.02 30.48 -6.03
C ALA A 563 -3.50 31.22 -7.29
N SER A 564 -3.73 32.53 -7.44
CA SER A 564 -3.50 33.30 -8.67
C SER A 564 -2.05 33.78 -8.86
N GLY A 565 -1.07 32.86 -8.90
CA GLY A 565 0.36 33.18 -9.14
C GLY A 565 1.29 32.88 -7.95
N TYR A 566 1.95 33.88 -7.40
CA TYR A 566 3.01 33.78 -6.38
C TYR A 566 2.65 34.63 -5.12
N LEU A 567 2.85 34.21 -3.86
CA LEU A 567 2.50 35.08 -2.70
C LEU A 567 3.36 34.91 -1.43
N ALA A 568 3.62 36.05 -0.79
CA ALA A 568 4.13 36.25 0.59
C ALA A 568 5.42 35.50 1.01
N THR A 569 5.78 35.66 2.28
CA THR A 569 6.73 34.83 3.08
C THR A 569 6.04 33.57 3.61
N ALA A 570 6.75 32.73 4.34
CA ALA A 570 6.21 31.65 5.17
C ALA A 570 7.12 31.41 6.40
N GLU A 571 7.45 30.16 6.78
CA GLU A 571 7.90 29.86 8.15
C GLU A 571 8.99 28.78 8.38
N VAL A 572 9.74 28.93 9.48
CA VAL A 572 10.45 27.89 10.25
C VAL A 572 9.48 27.06 11.10
N TYR A 573 10.05 26.07 11.82
CA TYR A 573 9.36 25.02 12.66
C TYR A 573 9.96 25.46 14.09
N ASP A 574 9.10 25.58 15.14
CA ASP A 574 9.46 25.29 16.55
C ASP A 574 9.23 23.79 16.88
N PRO A 575 10.26 23.02 17.27
CA PRO A 575 10.21 21.55 17.27
C PRO A 575 9.20 20.92 18.24
N GLY A 576 8.73 21.65 19.26
CA GLY A 576 7.85 21.12 20.29
C GLY A 576 6.36 21.37 20.08
N THR A 577 5.97 22.54 19.58
CA THR A 577 4.58 23.04 19.71
C THR A 577 3.69 22.86 18.47
N GLY A 578 4.25 22.54 17.31
CA GLY A 578 3.54 22.75 16.03
C GLY A 578 3.22 24.24 15.80
N THR A 579 4.23 25.13 15.89
CA THR A 579 4.18 26.60 15.58
C THR A 579 5.42 27.10 14.80
N TRP A 580 5.47 28.38 14.35
CA TRP A 580 6.18 28.73 13.10
C TRP A 580 6.37 30.26 12.81
N ALA A 581 7.50 30.70 12.21
CA ALA A 581 7.83 32.08 11.71
C ALA A 581 9.09 32.13 10.78
N PRO A 582 9.32 33.10 9.85
CA PRO A 582 10.26 33.02 8.67
C PRO A 582 11.81 32.79 8.86
N THR A 583 12.68 33.04 7.86
CA THR A 583 14.15 32.69 7.81
C THR A 583 15.19 33.80 7.41
N ALA A 584 15.56 34.00 6.13
CA ALA A 584 16.73 34.72 5.55
C ALA A 584 16.54 35.49 4.17
N SER A 585 16.83 34.96 2.96
CA SER A 585 16.64 35.62 1.62
C SER A 585 16.61 34.70 0.37
N LEU A 586 15.86 35.03 -0.72
CA LEU A 586 15.55 34.17 -1.90
C LEU A 586 15.26 34.95 -3.20
N ALA A 587 15.39 34.29 -4.37
CA ALA A 587 14.84 34.68 -5.68
C ALA A 587 13.91 33.64 -6.36
N THR A 588 14.28 32.35 -6.49
CA THR A 588 13.58 31.33 -7.32
C THR A 588 13.68 29.86 -6.80
N ALA A 589 12.80 28.87 -7.09
CA ALA A 589 11.39 28.92 -7.57
C ALA A 589 10.57 27.57 -7.61
N ARG A 590 11.04 26.37 -7.17
CA ARG A 590 10.31 25.07 -7.43
C ARG A 590 9.78 24.30 -6.19
N ALA A 591 9.04 23.20 -6.39
CA ALA A 591 8.11 22.64 -5.38
C ALA A 591 7.66 21.14 -5.54
N LEU A 592 7.21 20.50 -4.45
CA LEU A 592 6.45 19.22 -4.38
C LEU A 592 7.13 17.97 -4.99
N PRO A 593 7.76 17.12 -4.16
CA PRO A 593 8.33 15.84 -4.56
C PRO A 593 7.53 14.61 -4.10
N THR A 594 8.01 13.43 -4.52
CA THR A 594 7.89 12.15 -3.81
C THR A 594 9.24 11.77 -3.17
N ALA A 595 9.40 11.98 -1.86
CA ALA A 595 10.73 12.07 -1.22
C ALA A 595 10.95 11.14 0.00
N THR A 596 12.18 10.63 0.18
CA THR A 596 12.71 10.08 1.45
C THR A 596 14.24 9.92 1.41
N LEU A 597 14.96 10.46 2.42
CA LEU A 597 16.37 10.23 2.79
C LEU A 597 17.49 10.58 1.76
N LEU A 598 18.61 11.10 2.28
CA LEU A 598 19.96 11.03 1.70
C LEU A 598 20.97 10.97 2.87
N PRO A 599 21.79 9.90 3.06
CA PRO A 599 22.52 9.66 4.33
C PRO A 599 23.73 10.58 4.66
N SER A 600 23.78 11.83 4.19
CA SER A 600 24.86 12.78 4.52
C SER A 600 24.38 14.21 4.76
N GLY A 601 23.70 14.80 3.77
CA GLY A 601 23.60 16.23 3.62
C GLY A 601 23.36 16.68 2.17
N LYS A 602 23.78 15.86 1.19
CA LYS A 602 23.41 16.00 -0.23
C LYS A 602 21.95 15.60 -0.49
N VAL A 603 21.45 15.82 -1.70
CA VAL A 603 20.02 15.97 -2.04
C VAL A 603 19.79 15.56 -3.51
N LEU A 604 18.53 15.29 -3.89
CA LEU A 604 18.02 15.30 -5.26
C LEU A 604 16.64 15.94 -5.28
N VAL A 605 16.37 16.82 -6.25
CA VAL A 605 15.01 17.29 -6.56
C VAL A 605 14.83 17.52 -8.08
N THR A 606 13.89 16.81 -8.70
CA THR A 606 13.66 16.77 -10.16
C THR A 606 12.57 17.74 -10.66
N GLY A 607 11.40 17.24 -11.08
CA GLY A 607 10.63 17.76 -12.22
C GLY A 607 9.23 18.36 -11.99
N GLY A 608 8.41 18.38 -13.04
CA GLY A 608 6.96 18.66 -13.01
C GLY A 608 6.43 19.99 -13.53
N TYR A 609 5.10 20.10 -13.64
CA TYR A 609 4.43 21.24 -14.28
C TYR A 609 4.74 22.59 -13.59
N GLY A 610 4.85 23.68 -14.36
CA GLY A 610 5.11 25.04 -13.85
C GLY A 610 4.54 26.13 -14.76
N ASP A 611 5.40 27.04 -15.22
CA ASP A 611 5.04 28.17 -16.11
C ASP A 611 4.68 27.79 -17.57
N ASN A 612 3.88 26.72 -17.76
CA ASN A 612 3.24 26.20 -19.01
C ASN A 612 4.03 25.28 -19.98
N GLY A 613 5.12 24.65 -19.54
CA GLY A 613 5.93 23.67 -20.31
C GLY A 613 7.05 23.08 -19.44
N ALA A 614 8.34 23.23 -19.81
CA ALA A 614 9.53 22.87 -19.01
C ALA A 614 10.56 23.99 -18.67
N LEU A 615 11.28 23.87 -17.55
CA LEU A 615 12.29 24.83 -17.05
C LEU A 615 13.56 24.11 -16.56
N ALA A 616 14.57 24.90 -16.20
CA ALA A 616 15.99 24.54 -16.32
C ALA A 616 16.51 23.50 -15.31
N THR A 617 17.06 23.90 -14.14
CA THR A 617 18.04 23.06 -13.44
C THR A 617 17.51 21.93 -12.57
N ALA A 618 18.40 20.98 -12.28
CA ALA A 618 18.44 20.14 -11.10
C ALA A 618 18.65 20.91 -9.77
N GLU A 619 18.98 20.18 -8.69
CA GLU A 619 18.94 20.64 -7.29
C GLU A 619 19.75 19.68 -6.38
N VAL A 620 20.91 20.12 -5.88
CA VAL A 620 21.70 19.44 -4.82
C VAL A 620 22.35 20.50 -3.91
N TYR A 621 22.60 20.14 -2.65
CA TYR A 621 22.81 21.05 -1.44
C TYR A 621 25.39 21.54 0.07
N ASP A 622 25.67 22.51 1.04
CA ASP A 622 26.02 22.17 2.45
C ASP A 622 24.78 22.22 3.37
N PRO A 623 24.53 21.20 4.25
CA PRO A 623 23.26 21.05 4.97
C PRO A 623 23.04 21.97 6.17
N GLY A 624 24.03 22.74 6.61
CA GLY A 624 23.94 23.56 7.84
C GLY A 624 23.06 24.81 7.73
N THR A 625 22.28 24.99 6.66
CA THR A 625 22.18 26.33 6.05
C THR A 625 20.80 26.81 5.57
N GLY A 626 20.34 26.37 4.39
CA GLY A 626 19.48 27.17 3.50
C GLY A 626 20.20 27.87 2.33
N ALA A 627 21.36 27.36 1.86
CA ALA A 627 22.21 28.00 0.83
C ALA A 627 22.21 27.28 -0.54
N TRP A 628 22.23 28.05 -1.65
CA TRP A 628 22.22 27.56 -3.04
C TRP A 628 22.94 28.51 -4.03
N ALA A 629 23.50 28.01 -5.15
CA ALA A 629 24.23 28.79 -6.18
C ALA A 629 24.30 28.11 -7.59
N PRO A 630 23.39 28.39 -8.54
CA PRO A 630 23.21 27.61 -9.79
C PRO A 630 24.29 27.67 -10.91
N ILE A 631 24.25 26.71 -11.85
CA ILE A 631 25.30 26.51 -12.90
C ILE A 631 24.90 26.09 -14.35
N ALA A 632 24.49 24.83 -14.63
CA ALA A 632 24.83 24.13 -15.90
C ALA A 632 23.69 23.25 -16.49
N SER A 633 24.01 22.17 -17.26
CA SER A 633 23.03 21.36 -18.04
C SER A 633 23.21 19.84 -18.05
N LEU A 634 22.09 19.09 -18.09
CA LEU A 634 22.00 17.69 -18.59
C LEU A 634 21.19 17.69 -19.91
N ALA A 635 20.44 16.63 -20.22
CA ALA A 635 19.37 16.64 -21.25
C ALA A 635 17.98 16.27 -20.72
N THR A 636 17.89 15.46 -19.65
CA THR A 636 16.67 14.71 -19.32
C THR A 636 15.81 15.33 -18.24
N VAL A 637 14.55 15.59 -18.59
CA VAL A 637 13.40 15.66 -17.68
C VAL A 637 12.96 14.27 -17.24
N HIS A 638 12.59 14.10 -15.96
CA HIS A 638 11.94 12.88 -15.47
C HIS A 638 10.67 13.04 -14.62
N ASP A 639 10.13 14.25 -14.36
CA ASP A 639 8.69 14.63 -14.21
C ASP A 639 7.61 13.86 -13.38
N GLY A 640 7.79 12.60 -12.98
CA GLY A 640 6.79 11.81 -12.24
C GLY A 640 7.38 10.55 -11.60
N HIS A 641 7.37 10.46 -10.26
CA HIS A 641 8.45 9.74 -9.55
C HIS A 641 8.07 9.06 -8.22
N THR A 642 8.97 8.25 -7.65
CA THR A 642 9.17 7.96 -6.19
C THR A 642 10.56 7.29 -6.02
N ALA A 643 11.15 7.29 -4.81
CA ALA A 643 12.44 6.63 -4.51
C ALA A 643 12.54 6.01 -3.10
N THR A 644 13.65 5.33 -2.79
CA THR A 644 14.04 4.97 -1.40
C THR A 644 15.58 4.96 -1.20
N LEU A 645 16.20 3.86 -0.70
CA LEU A 645 17.57 3.81 -0.17
C LEU A 645 18.52 2.91 -0.98
N LEU A 646 19.73 3.41 -1.25
CA LEU A 646 20.75 2.75 -2.07
C LEU A 646 22.09 2.64 -1.31
N PRO A 647 22.61 1.42 -1.02
CA PRO A 647 23.91 1.23 -0.37
C PRO A 647 25.14 1.10 -1.30
N SER A 648 24.98 0.57 -2.52
CA SER A 648 26.08 0.16 -3.42
C SER A 648 26.85 1.26 -4.13
N GLY A 649 26.26 2.45 -4.32
CA GLY A 649 26.81 3.51 -5.15
C GLY A 649 26.32 3.56 -6.61
N LYS A 650 25.39 2.69 -7.05
CA LYS A 650 24.96 2.59 -8.47
C LYS A 650 23.56 3.11 -8.84
N VAL A 651 22.62 3.28 -7.88
CA VAL A 651 21.23 3.76 -8.03
C VAL A 651 20.33 2.99 -9.02
N LEU A 652 19.05 3.36 -9.13
CA LEU A 652 18.14 2.93 -10.18
C LEU A 652 17.30 4.13 -10.62
N VAL A 653 17.13 4.29 -11.95
CA VAL A 653 16.36 5.36 -12.61
C VAL A 653 15.63 4.75 -13.82
N THR A 654 14.32 4.95 -14.03
CA THR A 654 13.64 4.37 -15.23
C THR A 654 12.41 5.15 -15.75
N GLY A 655 12.51 5.72 -16.97
CA GLY A 655 11.37 5.90 -17.90
C GLY A 655 10.75 7.30 -18.04
N GLY A 656 9.72 7.40 -18.89
CA GLY A 656 8.80 8.55 -19.01
C GLY A 656 7.84 8.57 -20.20
N ASP A 657 6.80 9.40 -20.19
CA ASP A 657 5.70 9.40 -21.17
C ASP A 657 5.38 10.77 -21.82
N GLY A 658 4.48 10.77 -22.81
CA GLY A 658 4.13 11.91 -23.66
C GLY A 658 3.70 11.49 -25.07
N ASP A 659 4.19 12.21 -26.08
CA ASP A 659 3.70 12.22 -27.47
C ASP A 659 4.67 11.62 -28.52
N TYR A 660 6.00 11.59 -28.28
CA TYR A 660 7.06 11.19 -29.24
C TYR A 660 6.74 9.95 -30.10
N GLY A 661 6.15 8.91 -29.50
CA GLY A 661 6.49 7.52 -29.81
C GLY A 661 7.70 7.06 -28.99
N ALA A 662 8.04 5.77 -29.02
CA ALA A 662 9.14 5.26 -28.20
C ALA A 662 10.51 5.82 -28.63
N LEU A 663 11.27 6.33 -27.66
CA LEU A 663 12.73 6.55 -27.69
C LEU A 663 13.26 6.54 -26.24
N ALA A 664 14.56 6.71 -26.00
CA ALA A 664 15.23 6.17 -24.82
C ALA A 664 16.20 7.09 -24.02
N THR A 665 16.76 6.42 -23.01
CA THR A 665 17.66 6.79 -21.90
C THR A 665 18.10 5.47 -21.25
N ALA A 666 19.28 5.35 -20.60
CA ALA A 666 19.64 4.11 -19.87
C ALA A 666 20.60 4.16 -18.63
N GLU A 667 21.22 5.28 -18.23
CA GLU A 667 22.51 5.27 -17.46
C GLU A 667 22.64 5.57 -15.93
N VAL A 668 23.86 5.36 -15.41
CA VAL A 668 24.18 4.81 -14.05
C VAL A 668 25.06 5.73 -13.15
N TYR A 669 24.60 6.95 -12.93
CA TYR A 669 25.25 8.11 -12.27
C TYR A 669 26.07 7.85 -10.98
N ASP A 670 27.19 8.58 -10.77
CA ASP A 670 28.08 8.41 -9.59
C ASP A 670 27.79 9.29 -8.35
N PRO A 671 28.09 8.82 -7.11
CA PRO A 671 27.73 9.56 -5.89
C PRO A 671 28.56 10.83 -5.63
N GLU A 672 29.88 10.73 -5.59
CA GLU A 672 30.72 11.75 -4.96
C GLU A 672 31.34 12.74 -5.95
N THR A 673 31.26 12.46 -7.25
CA THR A 673 31.62 13.40 -8.33
C THR A 673 30.36 14.08 -8.89
N GLY A 674 29.32 13.29 -9.22
CA GLY A 674 28.09 13.74 -9.87
C GLY A 674 28.11 13.62 -11.41
N THR A 675 28.71 12.54 -11.96
CA THR A 675 29.26 12.36 -13.33
C THR A 675 29.09 10.93 -13.97
N TRP A 676 29.67 10.69 -15.18
CA TRP A 676 29.21 9.69 -16.18
C TRP A 676 30.15 9.46 -17.41
N THR A 677 30.07 8.35 -18.21
CA THR A 677 30.71 8.25 -19.58
C THR A 677 29.95 7.37 -20.60
N PRO A 678 29.58 7.75 -21.89
CA PRO A 678 27.64 6.99 -22.31
C PRO A 678 27.96 5.43 -22.59
N THR A 679 27.11 4.42 -22.94
CA THR A 679 27.62 3.13 -23.56
C THR A 679 26.88 2.41 -24.75
N GLY A 680 25.54 2.37 -24.88
CA GLY A 680 24.81 1.64 -25.95
C GLY A 680 23.34 1.26 -25.64
N GLY A 681 22.67 0.53 -26.55
CA GLY A 681 21.27 0.08 -26.40
C GLY A 681 20.73 -0.86 -27.51
N LEU A 682 19.41 -1.09 -27.54
CA LEU A 682 18.65 -1.85 -28.59
C LEU A 682 17.33 -1.17 -29.07
N THR A 683 16.11 -1.66 -28.80
CA THR A 683 14.80 -1.09 -29.25
C THR A 683 13.68 -1.02 -28.17
N THR A 684 13.49 0.04 -27.34
CA THR A 684 12.39 0.10 -26.30
C THR A 684 11.76 1.47 -26.00
N GLY A 685 10.61 1.43 -25.32
CA GLY A 685 10.16 2.51 -24.42
C GLY A 685 9.35 2.03 -23.17
N ARG A 686 9.50 2.69 -22.01
CA ARG A 686 8.70 2.46 -20.78
C ARG A 686 8.51 3.70 -19.90
N SER A 687 7.36 3.85 -19.25
CA SER A 687 7.05 5.02 -18.40
C SER A 687 6.73 4.68 -16.94
N SER A 688 6.95 5.65 -16.04
CA SER A 688 6.20 5.88 -14.79
C SER A 688 6.06 4.73 -13.79
N HIS A 689 6.91 3.73 -13.86
CA HIS A 689 7.31 2.93 -12.71
C HIS A 689 7.95 3.85 -11.66
N THR A 690 7.79 3.60 -10.36
CA THR A 690 8.25 4.54 -9.29
C THR A 690 9.13 3.87 -8.23
N ALA A 691 8.70 3.66 -6.98
CA ALA A 691 9.54 2.98 -5.98
C ALA A 691 8.85 2.53 -4.69
N THR A 692 9.35 1.42 -4.13
CA THR A 692 10.08 1.48 -2.85
C THR A 692 11.18 0.38 -2.80
N LEU A 693 11.24 -0.50 -1.80
CA LEU A 693 12.47 -1.19 -1.38
C LEU A 693 12.17 -2.44 -0.53
N LEU A 694 13.12 -3.37 -0.51
CA LEU A 694 13.36 -4.33 0.58
C LEU A 694 14.87 -4.43 0.86
N PRO A 695 15.30 -4.86 2.06
CA PRO A 695 16.71 -5.16 2.36
C PRO A 695 17.26 -6.40 1.61
N SER A 696 16.41 -7.14 0.91
CA SER A 696 16.67 -8.39 0.21
C SER A 696 15.53 -8.67 -0.79
N GLY A 697 15.49 -9.85 -1.41
CA GLY A 697 14.40 -10.23 -2.31
C GLY A 697 14.48 -9.56 -3.68
N LYS A 698 13.32 -9.36 -4.33
CA LYS A 698 13.21 -8.96 -5.75
C LYS A 698 12.03 -8.01 -5.99
N VAL A 699 11.97 -7.40 -7.17
CA VAL A 699 11.07 -6.29 -7.52
C VAL A 699 9.71 -6.79 -8.06
N LEU A 700 8.71 -5.89 -8.19
CA LEU A 700 7.45 -6.04 -8.94
C LEU A 700 7.00 -4.65 -9.48
N VAL A 701 6.73 -4.55 -10.78
CA VAL A 701 6.77 -3.28 -11.55
C VAL A 701 5.62 -3.16 -12.61
N ALA A 702 4.41 -3.64 -12.30
CA ALA A 702 3.30 -3.83 -13.25
C ALA A 702 2.70 -2.56 -13.93
N GLY A 703 2.43 -2.63 -15.23
CA GLY A 703 1.78 -1.63 -16.09
C GLY A 703 0.72 -2.25 -17.04
N SER A 704 0.37 -1.63 -18.17
CA SER A 704 0.60 -0.23 -18.54
C SER A 704 -0.59 0.40 -19.30
N SER A 705 -0.79 1.70 -19.14
CA SER A 705 -1.70 2.57 -19.91
C SER A 705 -1.22 4.01 -19.84
N THR A 706 -1.71 4.93 -20.69
CA THR A 706 -1.47 6.39 -20.59
C THR A 706 -2.63 7.21 -21.17
N VAL A 707 -2.60 7.57 -22.47
CA VAL A 707 -3.60 8.41 -23.16
C VAL A 707 -3.81 8.07 -24.65
N SER A 708 -2.76 7.72 -25.39
CA SER A 708 -2.74 7.54 -26.86
C SER A 708 -2.86 6.07 -27.33
N GLY A 709 -1.76 5.41 -27.70
CA GLY A 709 -1.76 4.13 -28.44
C GLY A 709 -1.68 2.84 -27.60
N ALA A 710 -2.01 1.70 -28.21
CA ALA A 710 -1.86 0.36 -27.62
C ALA A 710 -0.49 -0.26 -28.00
N LEU A 711 0.17 -0.92 -27.03
CA LEU A 711 1.61 -1.22 -27.04
C LEU A 711 1.92 -2.64 -26.45
N ALA A 712 3.15 -2.92 -26.01
CA ALA A 712 3.70 -4.28 -25.86
C ALA A 712 4.37 -4.61 -24.48
N THR A 713 5.58 -5.21 -24.49
CA THR A 713 6.13 -6.26 -23.59
C THR A 713 6.53 -5.85 -22.14
N ALA A 714 7.26 -6.67 -21.35
CA ALA A 714 7.44 -6.49 -19.89
C ALA A 714 8.86 -6.59 -19.25
N GLU A 715 9.97 -6.39 -19.99
CA GLU A 715 11.39 -6.37 -19.56
C GLU A 715 11.68 -6.50 -18.04
N VAL A 716 11.63 -7.73 -17.52
CA VAL A 716 11.71 -8.16 -16.11
C VAL A 716 13.15 -8.02 -15.54
N TYR A 717 13.71 -6.81 -15.61
CA TYR A 717 15.12 -6.50 -15.34
C TYR A 717 15.60 -6.90 -13.93
N ASP A 718 16.76 -7.59 -13.82
CA ASP A 718 17.41 -8.11 -12.52
C ASP A 718 18.44 -6.85 -12.38
N PRO A 719 18.39 -5.97 -11.34
CA PRO A 719 19.29 -4.80 -11.21
C PRO A 719 20.80 -4.99 -10.89
N GLU A 720 21.52 -5.84 -11.66
CA GLU A 720 23.00 -5.93 -11.69
C GLU A 720 23.54 -6.22 -13.11
N THR A 721 22.89 -7.15 -13.86
CA THR A 721 23.28 -7.61 -15.23
C THR A 721 22.12 -7.63 -16.27
N GLY A 722 21.58 -8.77 -16.75
CA GLY A 722 20.41 -8.83 -17.68
C GLY A 722 20.17 -10.14 -18.48
N THR A 723 18.97 -10.73 -18.36
CA THR A 723 18.50 -12.01 -18.96
C THR A 723 17.20 -11.83 -19.74
N TRP A 724 17.12 -12.26 -21.00
CA TRP A 724 16.06 -11.83 -21.91
C TRP A 724 15.07 -12.97 -22.25
N ALA A 725 13.78 -12.88 -21.87
CA ALA A 725 12.78 -13.94 -22.07
C ALA A 725 11.30 -13.47 -21.98
N THR A 726 10.33 -14.23 -22.51
CA THR A 726 8.91 -13.86 -22.75
C THR A 726 7.90 -14.61 -21.83
N THR A 727 6.75 -14.01 -21.47
CA THR A 727 5.56 -14.75 -20.95
C THR A 727 4.46 -14.80 -22.02
N ALA A 728 3.38 -14.00 -21.94
CA ALA A 728 2.37 -13.87 -23.00
C ALA A 728 1.56 -12.53 -22.97
N SER A 729 0.35 -12.48 -22.40
CA SER A 729 -0.57 -11.30 -22.46
C SER A 729 -1.42 -11.07 -21.20
N LEU A 730 -1.65 -9.81 -20.81
CA LEU A 730 -2.72 -9.43 -19.85
C LEU A 730 -3.69 -8.42 -20.52
N ALA A 731 -4.65 -7.91 -19.76
CA ALA A 731 -5.34 -6.66 -20.10
C ALA A 731 -5.31 -5.60 -18.97
N THR A 732 -4.64 -5.88 -17.84
CA THR A 732 -4.78 -5.16 -16.56
C THR A 732 -4.32 -3.70 -16.56
N ALA A 733 -3.57 -3.27 -17.59
CA ALA A 733 -3.36 -1.87 -17.99
C ALA A 733 -2.94 -0.89 -16.87
N ARG A 734 -2.09 -1.37 -15.96
CA ARG A 734 -1.75 -0.72 -14.68
C ARG A 734 -0.90 0.55 -14.81
N GLY A 735 -0.57 1.21 -13.70
CA GLY A 735 0.51 2.19 -13.66
C GLY A 735 0.11 3.65 -13.38
N TYR A 736 0.27 4.09 -12.13
CA TYR A 736 0.15 5.50 -11.73
C TYR A 736 0.94 5.81 -10.44
N HIS A 737 1.97 5.03 -10.13
CA HIS A 737 2.27 4.64 -8.74
C HIS A 737 3.10 5.60 -7.90
N THR A 738 2.95 5.44 -6.58
CA THR A 738 3.93 5.78 -5.55
C THR A 738 3.75 4.74 -4.44
N ALA A 739 4.81 4.05 -4.00
CA ALA A 739 4.71 2.85 -3.17
C ALA A 739 5.48 2.96 -1.83
N THR A 740 5.48 1.93 -0.97
CA THR A 740 6.10 2.01 0.39
C THR A 740 6.56 0.67 0.99
N LEU A 741 7.50 0.73 1.95
CA LEU A 741 8.27 -0.38 2.53
C LEU A 741 7.56 -1.04 3.72
N LEU A 742 7.67 -2.36 3.82
CA LEU A 742 7.63 -3.12 5.09
C LEU A 742 8.54 -4.35 4.93
N PRO A 743 9.33 -4.76 5.94
CA PRO A 743 10.35 -5.81 5.79
C PRO A 743 9.83 -7.26 5.66
N SER A 744 8.51 -7.52 5.74
CA SER A 744 7.95 -8.89 5.81
C SER A 744 6.51 -8.98 5.29
N GLY A 745 6.20 -10.00 4.49
CA GLY A 745 4.86 -10.30 3.97
C GLY A 745 4.80 -10.46 2.45
N LYS A 746 3.60 -10.29 1.86
CA LYS A 746 3.42 -10.03 0.42
C LYS A 746 2.75 -8.66 0.21
N VAL A 747 2.60 -8.22 -1.04
CA VAL A 747 2.28 -6.83 -1.39
C VAL A 747 0.76 -6.58 -1.41
N LEU A 748 0.24 -5.53 -0.78
CA LEU A 748 -1.09 -4.97 -1.09
C LEU A 748 -0.99 -4.02 -2.28
N VAL A 749 -1.77 -4.29 -3.32
CA VAL A 749 -1.62 -3.71 -4.68
C VAL A 749 -3.00 -3.33 -5.25
N THR A 750 -3.78 -2.53 -4.52
CA THR A 750 -5.20 -2.32 -4.82
C THR A 750 -5.51 -1.34 -5.96
N GLY A 751 -6.34 -1.76 -6.91
CA GLY A 751 -7.31 -0.90 -7.61
C GLY A 751 -7.02 -0.49 -9.07
N GLY A 752 -7.52 0.69 -9.43
CA GLY A 752 -7.67 1.24 -10.79
C GLY A 752 -7.90 2.76 -10.81
N SER A 753 -7.42 3.51 -11.81
CA SER A 753 -7.62 4.96 -11.92
C SER A 753 -7.53 5.59 -13.34
N VAL A 754 -7.64 4.84 -14.46
CA VAL A 754 -7.66 5.47 -15.81
C VAL A 754 -8.93 6.29 -16.06
N GLY A 755 -8.77 7.57 -16.40
CA GLY A 755 -9.89 8.46 -16.73
C GLY A 755 -10.72 8.90 -15.51
N ALA A 756 -12.05 8.89 -15.67
CA ALA A 756 -12.98 9.45 -14.67
C ALA A 756 -14.37 8.75 -14.61
N SER A 757 -14.60 7.66 -15.35
CA SER A 757 -15.94 7.14 -15.65
C SER A 757 -16.78 6.68 -14.44
N GLY A 758 -16.16 6.08 -13.43
CA GLY A 758 -16.85 5.45 -12.30
C GLY A 758 -16.03 4.29 -11.70
N SER A 759 -16.60 3.51 -10.79
CA SER A 759 -15.81 2.71 -9.83
C SER A 759 -15.83 1.18 -10.07
N LEU A 760 -14.73 0.47 -9.80
CA LEU A 760 -14.36 -0.87 -10.33
C LEU A 760 -14.16 -1.94 -9.21
N ALA A 761 -13.87 -3.19 -9.58
CA ALA A 761 -13.64 -4.30 -8.66
C ALA A 761 -12.41 -5.20 -8.88
N THR A 762 -12.03 -5.48 -10.13
CA THR A 762 -11.26 -6.68 -10.48
C THR A 762 -9.85 -6.73 -9.88
N ALA A 763 -9.36 -7.94 -9.57
CA ALA A 763 -8.16 -8.17 -8.76
C ALA A 763 -7.17 -9.18 -9.36
N GLU A 764 -6.07 -9.40 -8.65
CA GLU A 764 -5.07 -10.45 -8.80
C GLU A 764 -4.62 -10.87 -7.38
N VAL A 765 -3.74 -11.87 -7.29
CA VAL A 765 -2.73 -12.03 -6.23
C VAL A 765 -1.39 -12.27 -6.96
N TYR A 766 -0.24 -12.24 -6.29
CA TYR A 766 1.05 -12.49 -6.95
C TYR A 766 2.08 -13.21 -6.04
N ASP A 767 3.06 -13.83 -6.70
CA ASP A 767 4.24 -14.52 -6.16
C ASP A 767 5.18 -14.86 -7.36
N PRO A 768 6.31 -15.61 -7.24
CA PRO A 768 7.31 -15.72 -8.32
C PRO A 768 6.82 -15.97 -9.76
N GLY A 769 5.89 -16.90 -9.95
CA GLY A 769 5.21 -17.16 -11.21
C GLY A 769 5.98 -18.07 -12.19
N THR A 770 5.42 -19.17 -12.73
CA THR A 770 4.11 -19.83 -12.53
C THR A 770 2.84 -18.98 -12.75
N GLY A 771 1.68 -19.63 -12.76
CA GLY A 771 0.40 -18.93 -12.68
C GLY A 771 -0.83 -19.78 -12.94
N THR A 772 -1.90 -19.49 -12.20
CA THR A 772 -3.25 -20.05 -12.35
C THR A 772 -4.25 -19.08 -11.71
N TRP A 773 -5.52 -19.11 -12.14
CA TRP A 773 -6.50 -18.06 -11.84
C TRP A 773 -7.80 -18.57 -11.21
N ALA A 774 -8.41 -17.73 -10.39
CA ALA A 774 -9.52 -18.02 -9.48
C ALA A 774 -10.48 -16.81 -9.29
N PRO A 775 -11.62 -16.96 -8.58
CA PRO A 775 -12.58 -15.87 -8.32
C PRO A 775 -12.31 -15.08 -7.03
N THR A 776 -12.84 -13.86 -6.92
CA THR A 776 -12.83 -12.99 -5.72
C THR A 776 -13.95 -11.93 -5.77
N ALA A 777 -14.17 -11.22 -4.65
CA ALA A 777 -15.01 -10.05 -4.37
C ALA A 777 -15.63 -9.27 -5.55
N SER A 778 -16.86 -8.76 -5.36
CA SER A 778 -17.53 -7.87 -6.33
C SER A 778 -17.68 -6.43 -5.81
N LEU A 779 -17.33 -5.41 -6.60
CA LEU A 779 -17.24 -4.02 -6.10
C LEU A 779 -17.67 -2.93 -7.12
N ALA A 780 -17.99 -1.73 -6.60
CA ALA A 780 -18.17 -0.49 -7.35
C ALA A 780 -17.54 0.70 -6.59
N THR A 781 -16.21 0.69 -6.47
CA THR A 781 -15.47 1.27 -5.32
C THR A 781 -14.09 1.79 -5.84
N GLY A 782 -13.53 3.04 -5.76
CA GLY A 782 -13.79 4.25 -4.91
C GLY A 782 -12.79 5.15 -4.01
N ARG A 783 -11.50 5.25 -3.51
CA ARG A 783 -10.05 4.84 -3.09
C ARG A 783 -8.92 3.88 -3.70
N SER A 784 -8.04 4.33 -4.62
CA SER A 784 -6.78 3.78 -5.25
C SER A 784 -6.15 4.72 -6.32
N GLY A 785 -4.98 5.34 -6.11
CA GLY A 785 -4.40 6.40 -6.99
C GLY A 785 -3.69 7.51 -6.18
N HIS A 786 -2.44 7.88 -6.47
CA HIS A 786 -1.45 7.74 -5.39
C HIS A 786 -0.69 8.98 -4.87
N THR A 787 -0.21 8.83 -3.63
CA THR A 787 0.99 9.43 -2.99
C THR A 787 1.56 8.36 -2.03
N ALA A 788 2.73 8.54 -1.40
CA ALA A 788 3.26 7.56 -0.47
C ALA A 788 4.15 8.13 0.66
N THR A 789 4.38 7.31 1.70
CA THR A 789 5.42 7.51 2.73
C THR A 789 5.63 6.26 3.61
N LEU A 790 6.90 6.03 3.98
CA LEU A 790 7.34 5.05 4.97
C LEU A 790 7.30 5.57 6.42
N LEU A 791 6.58 4.87 7.30
CA LEU A 791 6.48 5.11 8.74
C LEU A 791 6.63 3.75 9.51
N PRO A 792 7.86 3.23 9.74
CA PRO A 792 8.07 1.78 9.92
C PRO A 792 7.42 1.07 11.11
N SER A 793 6.29 0.37 10.88
CA SER A 793 6.17 -1.07 11.23
C SER A 793 5.06 -1.77 10.43
N GLY A 794 3.89 -1.12 10.25
CA GLY A 794 2.78 -1.63 9.42
C GLY A 794 1.43 -0.99 9.75
N LYS A 795 0.86 -0.28 8.77
CA LYS A 795 -0.52 0.25 8.62
C LYS A 795 -0.76 0.56 7.14
N VAL A 796 -2.01 0.72 6.70
CA VAL A 796 -2.34 1.38 5.42
C VAL A 796 -3.16 2.64 5.67
N LEU A 797 -2.49 3.76 5.94
CA LEU A 797 -3.12 5.04 6.28
C LEU A 797 -3.76 5.70 5.04
N VAL A 798 -5.08 5.57 4.96
CA VAL A 798 -6.01 6.08 3.92
C VAL A 798 -5.96 7.59 3.65
N THR A 799 -4.83 8.15 3.23
CA THR A 799 -4.65 9.60 3.09
C THR A 799 -5.22 10.20 1.79
N GLY A 800 -6.54 10.13 1.58
CA GLY A 800 -7.31 10.99 0.66
C GLY A 800 -7.60 10.49 -0.78
N GLY A 801 -8.44 11.23 -1.53
CA GLY A 801 -8.98 10.92 -2.87
C GLY A 801 -8.58 11.81 -4.07
N ASN A 802 -9.45 11.92 -5.07
CA ASN A 802 -9.15 12.23 -6.48
C ASN A 802 -10.11 11.44 -7.39
N GLY A 803 -11.34 11.20 -6.94
CA GLY A 803 -12.30 10.25 -7.53
C GLY A 803 -13.13 10.82 -8.69
N GLY A 804 -14.45 10.82 -8.53
CA GLY A 804 -15.43 11.50 -9.38
C GLY A 804 -15.97 12.80 -8.77
N ASN A 805 -17.23 12.80 -8.34
CA ASN A 805 -18.09 13.99 -8.32
C ASN A 805 -18.20 14.74 -6.97
N GLY A 806 -17.52 14.30 -5.91
CA GLY A 806 -17.53 15.01 -4.62
C GLY A 806 -16.79 14.28 -3.50
N ARG A 807 -16.02 15.03 -2.70
CA ARG A 807 -15.02 14.57 -1.73
C ARG A 807 -15.62 13.71 -0.61
N LEU A 808 -15.55 12.38 -0.77
CA LEU A 808 -16.01 11.38 0.19
C LEU A 808 -14.90 10.98 1.17
N ALA A 809 -15.17 10.02 2.06
CA ALA A 809 -14.08 9.40 2.80
C ALA A 809 -14.16 7.90 3.09
N THR A 810 -15.33 7.31 3.38
CA THR A 810 -15.50 5.89 3.76
C THR A 810 -14.45 5.45 4.80
N THR A 811 -14.52 5.99 6.02
CA THR A 811 -13.39 6.09 6.96
C THR A 811 -13.01 4.81 7.73
N GLU A 812 -12.40 3.88 7.01
CA GLU A 812 -11.99 2.55 7.49
C GLU A 812 -10.95 2.55 8.65
N LEU A 813 -10.80 1.39 9.31
CA LEU A 813 -9.92 1.15 10.46
C LEU A 813 -9.40 -0.31 10.44
N TYR A 814 -8.47 -0.61 9.52
CA TYR A 814 -7.79 -1.91 9.35
C TYR A 814 -6.86 -2.25 10.54
N THR A 815 -6.04 -3.31 10.43
CA THR A 815 -4.88 -3.55 11.31
C THR A 815 -3.72 -4.17 10.53
N PRO A 816 -2.62 -3.41 10.33
CA PRO A 816 -1.85 -3.44 9.08
C PRO A 816 -2.63 -3.47 7.77
#